data_AF-A0A0Q9K2I0-F1
#
_entry.id   AF-A0A0Q9K2I0-F1
#
_cell.length_a   1.000
_cell.length_b   1.000
_cell.length_c   1.000
_cell.angle_alpha   90.00
_cell.angle_beta   90.00
_cell.angle_gamma   90.00
#
_symmetry.space_group_name_H-M   'P 1'
#
loop_
_entity.id
_entity.type
_entity.pdbx_description
1 polymer ?
#
loop_
_entity_poly.entity_id
_entity_poly.type
_entity_poly.pdbx_seq_one_letter_code
_entity_poly.pdbx_strand_id
1 'polypeptide(L)'
;MNSEAEPPRTAEAVRRWVRRRSPQPFDDDQVVPPPDGSAWVYGPGQYELALLARLVDDGFAANRHVHYPRNHGRIAEAAGFAAVATDAAVLRIRASGSLVAATVDGAPVDDRPGEGRVLLTLPHAGAEVRLEVAAANGQVPAIAVDADAPLHDWRARVDGGRWEGVRTRPGGDVPPHIDPVGTVDVVARRVRDSLFDVGAPVLGRPILPPGPRPVVSSGESIEEALADPEGHETRHDLVELPDGGWTTRHPLGFRYLVVRSDAPLESVDVRAPVPVVDRPGAFACSDEELTRIWAAAQYTLRLCMQGLMIDGIKRDRMPWAGDQALSTLANAYALGQGGIVADGLVALGRPGHGYVNGIADYSLWWVVNADLRLRCFGDEAFAQAEADRLDRFVAGLAQHAGHDGVFRPVAQRGGFVDSGPGSVFLDWGLALENGRDPVALQMLWYWALRSAERVLGRAGHAGAERWGDLAGTLEATLRERAWLDLHGRWADYLDARESRRPARYANFLAVLSGMHDTGEVPPDVVEAVRVGAAGTPFMTAFRLRALLAAGDAPAVLDQVRATWGPMLARGPGTFWEEASLDDDPLAMYGRPFGRSLCHSWSSGPAAIIPEAVLGLRPLDDGWARFEVQPELGDLEWAAAVVPAPGGDIVVVADSSTVTVHVPSGAVLVRDGHVVPGPSTVEWGRPPSAVFGGGAAGVAASGA
;
A
#
# COMPACT_ATOMS: atom_id res chain seq x y z
N MET A 1 33.46 -17.05 3.07
CA MET A 1 34.35 -15.87 2.90
C MET A 1 33.48 -14.74 2.37
N ASN A 2 32.92 -13.90 3.25
CA ASN A 2 32.22 -12.67 2.86
C ASN A 2 33.19 -11.51 3.09
N SER A 3 33.55 -10.81 2.00
CA SER A 3 34.60 -9.80 1.95
C SER A 3 34.13 -8.38 2.28
N GLU A 4 32.99 -8.20 2.94
CA GLU A 4 32.54 -6.89 3.39
C GLU A 4 32.48 -6.91 4.93
N ALA A 5 33.63 -6.65 5.55
CA ALA A 5 33.76 -6.57 7.00
C ALA A 5 33.34 -5.18 7.55
N GLU A 6 33.16 -4.18 6.67
CA GLU A 6 32.82 -2.81 7.08
C GLU A 6 31.34 -2.48 6.83
N PRO A 7 30.67 -1.78 7.77
CA PRO A 7 29.30 -1.30 7.59
C PRO A 7 29.14 -0.42 6.35
N PRO A 8 28.07 -0.56 5.55
CA PRO A 8 27.81 0.32 4.42
C PRO A 8 27.53 1.75 4.89
N ARG A 9 28.25 2.74 4.33
CA ARG A 9 28.18 4.15 4.77
C ARG A 9 27.47 5.10 3.80
N THR A 10 27.21 4.69 2.56
CA THR A 10 26.55 5.52 1.54
C THR A 10 25.22 4.90 1.13
N ALA A 11 24.29 5.70 0.62
CA ALA A 11 22.99 5.20 0.16
C ALA A 11 23.12 4.02 -0.82
N GLU A 12 24.04 4.13 -1.78
CA GLU A 12 24.29 3.08 -2.77
C GLU A 12 24.91 1.82 -2.17
N ALA A 13 25.81 1.97 -1.20
CA ALA A 13 26.38 0.82 -0.48
C ALA A 13 25.31 0.08 0.33
N VAL A 14 24.41 0.80 1.00
CA VAL A 14 23.30 0.19 1.76
C VAL A 14 22.32 -0.50 0.81
N ARG A 15 21.93 0.14 -0.30
CA ARG A 15 21.09 -0.46 -1.34
C ARG A 15 21.69 -1.75 -1.90
N ARG A 16 22.99 -1.74 -2.24
CA ARG A 16 23.71 -2.93 -2.70
C ARG A 16 23.75 -4.03 -1.65
N TRP A 17 23.94 -3.67 -0.38
CA TRP A 17 23.93 -4.61 0.73
C TRP A 17 22.60 -5.36 0.85
N VAL A 18 21.50 -4.62 0.77
CA VAL A 18 20.14 -5.15 0.82
C VAL A 18 19.82 -5.95 -0.44
N ARG A 19 20.17 -5.47 -1.64
CA ARG A 19 19.93 -6.15 -2.91
C ARG A 19 20.46 -7.59 -2.92
N ARG A 20 21.69 -7.81 -2.42
CA ARG A 20 22.29 -9.15 -2.33
C ARG A 20 21.60 -10.11 -1.36
N ARG A 21 20.73 -9.58 -0.50
CA ARG A 21 19.94 -10.31 0.52
C ARG A 21 18.46 -10.34 0.18
N SER A 22 18.08 -9.62 -0.87
CA SER A 22 16.72 -9.57 -1.38
C SER A 22 16.38 -10.89 -2.07
N PRO A 23 15.14 -11.38 -1.93
CA PRO A 23 14.64 -12.50 -2.70
C PRO A 23 14.32 -12.13 -4.16
N GLN A 24 14.36 -10.85 -4.53
CA GLN A 24 14.07 -10.36 -5.88
C GLN A 24 14.91 -11.12 -6.95
N PRO A 25 14.28 -11.76 -7.96
CA PRO A 25 14.98 -12.61 -8.92
C PRO A 25 15.55 -11.86 -10.13
N PHE A 26 15.60 -10.53 -10.08
CA PHE A 26 16.07 -9.64 -11.14
C PHE A 26 16.74 -8.39 -10.57
N ASP A 27 17.57 -7.73 -11.37
CA ASP A 27 18.13 -6.41 -11.08
C ASP A 27 17.20 -5.29 -11.58
N ASP A 28 17.28 -4.11 -10.96
CA ASP A 28 16.35 -3.01 -11.25
C ASP A 28 16.54 -2.42 -12.66
N ASP A 29 17.75 -2.50 -13.20
CA ASP A 29 18.09 -2.05 -14.56
C ASP A 29 17.57 -3.00 -15.65
N GLN A 30 17.09 -4.20 -15.28
CA GLN A 30 16.43 -5.13 -16.18
C GLN A 30 14.94 -4.80 -16.38
N VAL A 31 14.35 -3.95 -15.55
CA VAL A 31 12.94 -3.55 -15.67
C VAL A 31 12.79 -2.54 -16.80
N VAL A 32 12.08 -2.93 -17.85
CA VAL A 32 11.73 -2.05 -18.96
C VAL A 32 10.56 -1.16 -18.53
N PRO A 33 10.70 0.18 -18.54
CA PRO A 33 9.61 1.08 -18.17
C PRO A 33 8.42 0.97 -19.13
N PRO A 34 7.20 1.32 -18.67
CA PRO A 34 6.08 1.44 -19.58
C PRO A 34 6.36 2.55 -20.60
N PRO A 35 5.84 2.46 -21.84
CA PRO A 35 6.01 3.50 -22.84
C PRO A 35 5.45 4.85 -22.36
N ASP A 36 6.10 5.96 -22.70
CA ASP A 36 5.77 7.31 -22.25
C ASP A 36 5.65 8.35 -23.38
N GLY A 37 5.67 7.91 -24.64
CA GLY A 37 5.64 8.79 -25.82
C GLY A 37 4.34 9.56 -26.04
N SER A 38 3.29 9.31 -25.27
CA SER A 38 2.01 10.02 -25.32
C SER A 38 1.56 10.52 -23.95
N ALA A 39 0.94 11.70 -23.95
CA ALA A 39 0.24 12.25 -22.81
C ALA A 39 -1.25 11.89 -22.91
N TRP A 40 -1.71 11.03 -22.00
CA TRP A 40 -3.11 10.64 -21.90
C TRP A 40 -3.89 11.56 -20.96
N VAL A 41 -5.06 12.01 -21.39
CA VAL A 41 -5.94 12.91 -20.64
C VAL A 41 -7.20 12.16 -20.25
N TYR A 42 -7.52 12.20 -18.95
CA TYR A 42 -8.70 11.58 -18.36
C TYR A 42 -9.55 12.65 -17.67
N GLY A 43 -10.85 12.39 -17.54
CA GLY A 43 -11.69 13.13 -16.60
C GLY A 43 -11.26 12.91 -15.14
N PRO A 44 -11.59 13.81 -14.21
CA PRO A 44 -11.22 13.66 -12.80
C PRO A 44 -11.65 12.30 -12.22
N GLY A 45 -10.69 11.56 -11.67
CA GLY A 45 -10.90 10.23 -11.07
C GLY A 45 -11.12 9.08 -12.07
N GLN A 46 -11.16 9.33 -13.38
CA GLN A 46 -11.52 8.32 -14.37
C GLN A 46 -10.36 7.36 -14.69
N TYR A 47 -9.12 7.82 -14.58
CA TYR A 47 -7.94 6.95 -14.72
C TYR A 47 -7.91 5.88 -13.63
N GLU A 48 -8.14 6.31 -12.39
CA GLU A 48 -8.07 5.49 -11.19
C GLU A 48 -9.25 4.51 -11.12
N LEU A 49 -10.45 4.94 -11.52
CA LEU A 49 -11.61 4.06 -11.66
C LEU A 49 -11.43 3.03 -12.78
N ALA A 50 -10.79 3.40 -13.90
CA ALA A 50 -10.50 2.46 -14.98
C ALA A 50 -9.47 1.39 -14.55
N LEU A 51 -8.42 1.79 -13.81
CA LEU A 51 -7.47 0.87 -13.20
C LEU A 51 -8.16 -0.12 -12.25
N LEU A 52 -9.01 0.39 -11.36
CA LEU A 52 -9.73 -0.44 -10.40
C LEU A 52 -10.69 -1.41 -11.10
N ALA A 53 -11.46 -0.93 -12.09
CA ALA A 53 -12.36 -1.77 -12.87
C ALA A 53 -11.59 -2.90 -13.57
N ARG A 54 -10.46 -2.59 -14.20
CA ARG A 54 -9.60 -3.58 -14.85
C ARG A 54 -9.10 -4.62 -13.84
N LEU A 55 -8.53 -4.20 -12.71
CA LEU A 55 -8.04 -5.13 -11.67
C LEU A 55 -9.17 -6.03 -11.15
N VAL A 56 -10.34 -5.45 -10.90
CA VAL A 56 -11.54 -6.20 -10.48
C VAL A 56 -11.94 -7.25 -11.52
N ASP A 57 -12.05 -6.88 -12.79
CA ASP A 57 -12.41 -7.83 -13.84
C ASP A 57 -11.33 -8.90 -14.03
N ASP A 58 -10.05 -8.51 -14.02
CA ASP A 58 -8.91 -9.42 -14.19
C ASP A 58 -8.79 -10.43 -13.04
N GLY A 59 -8.93 -10.00 -11.78
CA GLY A 59 -8.86 -10.93 -10.66
C GLY A 59 -10.04 -11.91 -10.62
N PHE A 60 -11.27 -11.46 -10.96
CA PHE A 60 -12.40 -12.37 -11.13
C PHE A 60 -12.20 -13.34 -12.30
N ALA A 61 -11.57 -12.91 -13.38
CA ALA A 61 -11.28 -13.74 -14.56
C ALA A 61 -10.11 -14.70 -14.33
N ALA A 62 -9.11 -14.32 -13.54
CA ALA A 62 -7.93 -15.13 -13.26
C ALA A 62 -8.16 -16.16 -12.16
N ASN A 63 -9.03 -15.90 -11.17
CA ASN A 63 -9.10 -16.70 -9.94
C ASN A 63 -10.45 -17.37 -9.72
N ARG A 64 -10.44 -18.50 -9.00
CA ARG A 64 -11.62 -19.35 -8.79
C ARG A 64 -12.44 -18.94 -7.58
N HIS A 65 -11.79 -18.43 -6.54
CA HIS A 65 -12.39 -18.15 -5.23
C HIS A 65 -12.08 -16.70 -4.82
N VAL A 66 -12.88 -15.75 -5.32
CA VAL A 66 -12.73 -14.32 -5.02
C VAL A 66 -13.97 -13.82 -4.31
N HIS A 67 -13.78 -13.25 -3.11
CA HIS A 67 -14.86 -12.70 -2.28
C HIS A 67 -14.82 -11.17 -2.21
N TYR A 68 -14.43 -10.52 -3.31
CA TYR A 68 -14.37 -9.07 -3.42
C TYR A 68 -15.77 -8.46 -3.67
N PRO A 69 -16.28 -7.59 -2.78
CA PRO A 69 -17.53 -6.89 -3.04
C PRO A 69 -17.35 -5.96 -4.24
N ARG A 70 -18.17 -6.14 -5.29
CA ARG A 70 -18.20 -5.26 -6.48
C ARG A 70 -18.85 -3.91 -6.17
N ASN A 71 -18.37 -3.26 -5.12
CA ASN A 71 -18.83 -2.00 -4.59
C ASN A 71 -17.78 -0.90 -4.81
N HIS A 72 -17.53 -0.58 -6.07
CA HIS A 72 -16.63 0.48 -6.50
C HIS A 72 -17.33 1.42 -7.47
N GLY A 73 -16.70 2.57 -7.71
CA GLY A 73 -17.21 3.57 -8.64
C GLY A 73 -17.29 3.03 -10.05
N ARG A 74 -18.15 3.65 -10.86
CA ARG A 74 -18.27 3.33 -12.29
C ARG A 74 -17.48 4.35 -13.10
N ILE A 75 -16.82 3.85 -14.14
CA ILE A 75 -16.27 4.68 -15.21
C ILE A 75 -17.41 5.42 -15.93
N ALA A 76 -17.09 6.62 -16.38
CA ALA A 76 -17.98 7.54 -17.06
C ALA A 76 -18.51 6.99 -18.38
N GLU A 77 -19.71 7.41 -18.76
CA GLU A 77 -20.29 7.10 -20.07
C GLU A 77 -19.82 8.09 -21.14
N ALA A 78 -19.46 9.32 -20.76
CA ALA A 78 -18.89 10.31 -21.67
C ALA A 78 -17.97 11.30 -20.95
N ALA A 79 -17.01 11.85 -21.69
CA ALA A 79 -16.19 12.96 -21.24
C ALA A 79 -15.93 13.98 -22.34
N GLY A 80 -16.00 15.26 -21.97
CA GLY A 80 -15.53 16.38 -22.78
C GLY A 80 -14.12 16.78 -22.35
N PHE A 81 -13.26 17.11 -23.30
CA PHE A 81 -11.88 17.56 -23.08
C PHE A 81 -11.66 18.90 -23.76
N ALA A 82 -10.91 19.79 -23.12
CA ALA A 82 -10.55 21.09 -23.67
C ALA A 82 -9.11 21.45 -23.32
N ALA A 83 -8.40 22.09 -24.24
CA ALA A 83 -7.04 22.59 -24.05
C ALA A 83 -6.78 23.82 -24.92
N VAL A 84 -5.69 24.53 -24.62
CA VAL A 84 -5.27 25.72 -25.35
C VAL A 84 -3.91 25.47 -26.02
N ALA A 85 -3.81 25.86 -27.29
CA ALA A 85 -2.57 25.76 -28.05
C ALA A 85 -1.51 26.77 -27.56
N THR A 86 -0.25 26.37 -27.44
CA THR A 86 0.87 27.31 -27.28
C THR A 86 1.36 27.84 -28.62
N ASP A 87 1.21 27.06 -29.70
CA ASP A 87 1.72 27.36 -31.03
C ASP A 87 0.79 26.80 -32.13
N ALA A 88 0.99 27.27 -33.36
CA ALA A 88 0.35 26.65 -34.53
C ALA A 88 0.98 25.27 -34.80
N ALA A 89 0.16 24.24 -34.97
CA ALA A 89 0.62 22.87 -35.12
C ALA A 89 -0.43 21.97 -35.80
N VAL A 90 0.00 20.80 -36.25
CA VAL A 90 -0.90 19.73 -36.68
C VAL A 90 -0.70 18.56 -35.74
N LEU A 91 -1.77 18.17 -35.04
CA LEU A 91 -1.72 17.16 -33.98
C LEU A 91 -2.52 15.92 -34.37
N ARG A 92 -1.99 14.75 -34.03
CA ARG A 92 -2.74 13.51 -34.04
C ARG A 92 -3.28 13.26 -32.64
N ILE A 93 -4.59 13.14 -32.53
CA ILE A 93 -5.25 12.76 -31.29
C ILE A 93 -5.80 11.36 -31.43
N ARG A 94 -5.70 10.59 -30.36
CA ARG A 94 -6.32 9.27 -30.23
C ARG A 94 -7.37 9.31 -29.13
N ALA A 95 -8.44 8.54 -29.28
CA ALA A 95 -9.45 8.37 -28.25
C ALA A 95 -9.47 6.93 -27.74
N SER A 96 -9.63 6.77 -26.43
CA SER A 96 -10.13 5.56 -25.79
C SER A 96 -11.64 5.74 -25.67
N GLY A 97 -12.42 4.91 -26.37
CA GLY A 97 -13.83 5.16 -26.66
C GLY A 97 -14.05 5.77 -28.05
N SER A 98 -15.27 6.24 -28.29
CA SER A 98 -15.70 6.81 -29.57
C SER A 98 -15.61 8.33 -29.53
N LEU A 99 -14.82 8.93 -30.42
CA LEU A 99 -14.82 10.39 -30.62
C LEU A 99 -16.15 10.80 -31.28
N VAL A 100 -16.93 11.63 -30.60
CA VAL A 100 -18.27 12.08 -31.00
C VAL A 100 -18.23 13.43 -31.69
N ALA A 101 -17.40 14.35 -31.19
CA ALA A 101 -17.23 15.67 -31.76
C ALA A 101 -15.82 16.21 -31.49
N ALA A 102 -15.33 17.02 -32.42
CA ALA A 102 -14.09 17.77 -32.28
C ALA A 102 -14.28 19.19 -32.85
N THR A 103 -13.78 20.20 -32.14
CA THR A 103 -13.79 21.59 -32.60
C THR A 103 -12.46 22.28 -32.31
N VAL A 104 -12.07 23.20 -33.19
CA VAL A 104 -10.97 24.16 -32.98
C VAL A 104 -11.54 25.57 -33.12
N ASP A 105 -11.39 26.40 -32.10
CA ASP A 105 -12.00 27.74 -32.00
C ASP A 105 -13.52 27.73 -32.27
N GLY A 106 -14.19 26.65 -31.84
CA GLY A 106 -15.61 26.41 -32.04
C GLY A 106 -16.01 25.99 -33.46
N ALA A 107 -15.08 25.97 -34.42
CA ALA A 107 -15.32 25.42 -35.74
C ALA A 107 -15.22 23.88 -35.70
N PRO A 108 -16.21 23.15 -36.25
CA PRO A 108 -16.15 21.70 -36.29
C PRO A 108 -14.98 21.22 -37.16
N VAL A 109 -14.29 20.19 -36.69
CA VAL A 109 -13.27 19.49 -37.48
C VAL A 109 -13.96 18.35 -38.21
N ASP A 110 -13.88 18.36 -39.54
CA ASP A 110 -14.50 17.34 -40.39
C ASP A 110 -13.69 16.04 -40.27
N ASP A 111 -14.21 15.08 -39.51
CA ASP A 111 -13.60 13.77 -39.31
C ASP A 111 -14.46 12.70 -40.01
N ARG A 112 -13.85 11.92 -40.90
CA ARG A 112 -14.44 10.68 -41.41
C ARG A 112 -13.83 9.54 -40.60
N PRO A 113 -14.53 9.03 -39.56
CA PRO A 113 -13.91 8.17 -38.56
C PRO A 113 -13.65 6.79 -39.14
N GLY A 114 -12.37 6.43 -39.17
CA GLY A 114 -11.93 5.06 -38.98
C GLY A 114 -10.96 5.06 -37.80
N GLU A 115 -11.24 4.27 -36.77
CA GLU A 115 -10.26 3.89 -35.73
C GLU A 115 -9.90 4.91 -34.64
N GLY A 116 -10.82 5.80 -34.21
CA GLY A 116 -10.62 6.58 -32.97
C GLY A 116 -9.41 7.52 -33.01
N ARG A 117 -9.04 8.01 -34.20
CA ARG A 117 -7.96 8.97 -34.42
C ARG A 117 -8.51 10.18 -35.16
N VAL A 118 -8.11 11.39 -34.74
CA VAL A 118 -8.44 12.64 -35.43
C VAL A 118 -7.17 13.46 -35.67
N LEU A 119 -7.11 14.14 -36.80
CA LEU A 119 -6.06 15.11 -37.12
C LEU A 119 -6.61 16.52 -36.84
N LEU A 120 -5.99 17.25 -35.91
CA LEU A 120 -6.35 18.63 -35.62
C LEU A 120 -5.32 19.58 -36.21
N THR A 121 -5.78 20.62 -36.89
CA THR A 121 -4.93 21.75 -37.31
C THR A 121 -5.19 22.92 -36.37
N LEU A 122 -4.18 23.28 -35.59
CA LEU A 122 -4.17 24.43 -34.69
C LEU A 122 -3.63 25.64 -35.46
N PRO A 123 -4.45 26.66 -35.75
CA PRO A 123 -4.06 27.75 -36.65
C PRO A 123 -3.11 28.76 -36.02
N HIS A 124 -3.11 28.89 -34.69
CA HIS A 124 -2.31 29.88 -33.95
C HIS A 124 -2.14 29.48 -32.49
N ALA A 125 -1.19 30.13 -31.82
CA ALA A 125 -1.13 30.17 -30.36
C ALA A 125 -2.47 30.69 -29.79
N GLY A 126 -2.94 30.10 -28.70
CA GLY A 126 -4.22 30.44 -28.06
C GLY A 126 -5.46 29.78 -28.67
N ALA A 127 -5.32 28.99 -29.75
CA ALA A 127 -6.46 28.25 -30.31
C ALA A 127 -7.03 27.26 -29.28
N GLU A 128 -8.35 27.25 -29.11
CA GLU A 128 -9.03 26.34 -28.18
C GLU A 128 -9.44 25.05 -28.88
N VAL A 129 -8.97 23.92 -28.37
CA VAL A 129 -9.41 22.59 -28.80
C VAL A 129 -10.50 22.10 -27.87
N ARG A 130 -11.57 21.53 -28.42
CA ARG A 130 -12.57 20.76 -27.65
C ARG A 130 -12.89 19.44 -28.31
N LEU A 131 -13.00 18.40 -27.50
CA LEU A 131 -13.25 17.02 -27.93
C LEU A 131 -14.34 16.43 -27.04
N GLU A 132 -15.28 15.68 -27.61
CA GLU A 132 -16.28 14.92 -26.87
C GLU A 132 -16.09 13.44 -27.18
N VAL A 133 -15.90 12.61 -26.14
CA VAL A 133 -15.65 11.17 -26.26
C VAL A 133 -16.70 10.42 -25.47
N ALA A 134 -17.37 9.46 -26.11
CA ALA A 134 -18.27 8.52 -25.46
C ALA A 134 -17.55 7.20 -25.17
N ALA A 135 -17.89 6.57 -24.05
CA ALA A 135 -17.41 5.24 -23.70
C ALA A 135 -17.89 4.23 -24.76
N ALA A 136 -17.02 3.31 -25.15
CA ALA A 136 -17.35 2.26 -26.10
C ALA A 136 -16.65 0.96 -25.72
N ASN A 137 -17.32 -0.19 -25.85
CA ASN A 137 -16.75 -1.51 -25.60
C ASN A 137 -16.05 -1.66 -24.23
N GLY A 138 -16.59 -1.05 -23.17
CA GLY A 138 -16.01 -1.07 -21.82
C GLY A 138 -14.79 -0.16 -21.62
N GLN A 139 -14.41 0.63 -22.63
CA GLN A 139 -13.33 1.60 -22.53
C GLN A 139 -13.78 2.86 -21.78
N VAL A 140 -12.87 3.40 -20.95
CA VAL A 140 -13.04 4.72 -20.33
C VAL A 140 -12.86 5.82 -21.39
N PRO A 141 -13.71 6.87 -21.40
CA PRO A 141 -13.49 8.06 -22.21
C PRO A 141 -12.17 8.74 -21.84
N ALA A 142 -11.21 8.71 -22.75
CA ALA A 142 -9.92 9.37 -22.60
C ALA A 142 -9.35 9.74 -23.97
N ILE A 143 -8.38 10.64 -23.99
CA ILE A 143 -7.67 11.00 -25.22
C ILE A 143 -6.16 10.90 -25.01
N ALA A 144 -5.42 10.73 -26.10
CA ALA A 144 -3.96 10.76 -26.12
C ALA A 144 -3.48 11.75 -27.17
N VAL A 145 -2.45 12.51 -26.81
CA VAL A 145 -1.67 13.37 -27.70
C VAL A 145 -0.19 13.01 -27.57
N ASP A 146 0.63 13.39 -28.55
CA ASP A 146 2.09 13.28 -28.43
C ASP A 146 2.55 14.06 -27.18
N ALA A 147 3.54 13.52 -26.44
CA ALA A 147 3.93 14.08 -25.14
C ALA A 147 4.46 15.52 -25.21
N ASP A 148 5.03 15.92 -26.36
CA ASP A 148 5.53 17.25 -26.68
C ASP A 148 4.51 18.12 -27.43
N ALA A 149 3.26 17.68 -27.54
CA ALA A 149 2.22 18.46 -28.19
C ALA A 149 2.08 19.86 -27.55
N PRO A 150 1.98 20.94 -28.35
CA PRO A 150 1.91 22.33 -27.89
C PRO A 150 0.50 22.65 -27.33
N LEU A 151 0.05 21.88 -26.34
CA LEU A 151 -1.24 22.05 -25.65
C LEU A 151 -1.01 22.17 -24.14
N HIS A 152 -1.70 23.11 -23.52
CA HIS A 152 -1.68 23.34 -22.07
C HIS A 152 -3.09 23.60 -21.54
N ASP A 153 -3.20 23.80 -20.22
CA ASP A 153 -4.47 24.08 -19.53
C ASP A 153 -5.58 23.07 -19.83
N TRP A 154 -5.20 21.79 -19.81
CA TRP A 154 -6.15 20.69 -19.97
C TRP A 154 -7.25 20.77 -18.92
N ARG A 155 -8.48 20.75 -19.41
CA ARG A 155 -9.70 20.65 -18.62
C ARG A 155 -10.53 19.49 -19.13
N ALA A 156 -11.22 18.82 -18.24
CA ALA A 156 -12.16 17.77 -18.61
C ALA A 156 -13.47 17.92 -17.85
N ARG A 157 -14.54 17.39 -18.46
CA ARG A 157 -15.88 17.31 -17.90
C ARG A 157 -16.37 15.89 -18.03
N VAL A 158 -16.79 15.29 -16.93
CA VAL A 158 -17.31 13.91 -16.89
C VAL A 158 -18.83 13.92 -16.83
N ASP A 159 -19.49 13.11 -17.67
CA ASP A 159 -20.95 12.87 -17.68
C ASP A 159 -21.80 14.16 -17.60
N GLY A 160 -21.39 15.19 -18.34
CA GLY A 160 -22.10 16.48 -18.38
C GLY A 160 -21.93 17.35 -17.13
N GLY A 161 -21.02 16.99 -16.22
CA GLY A 161 -20.69 17.72 -15.00
C GLY A 161 -19.97 19.06 -15.23
N ARG A 162 -19.10 19.44 -14.30
CA ARG A 162 -18.33 20.69 -14.40
C ARG A 162 -17.01 20.46 -15.14
N TRP A 163 -16.48 21.53 -15.73
CA TRP A 163 -15.12 21.54 -16.26
C TRP A 163 -14.15 21.70 -15.09
N GLU A 164 -13.20 20.78 -15.00
CA GLU A 164 -12.18 20.74 -13.96
C GLU A 164 -10.80 20.62 -14.61
N GLY A 165 -9.78 21.24 -14.02
CA GLY A 165 -8.40 21.09 -14.47
C GLY A 165 -7.93 19.65 -14.29
N VAL A 166 -7.24 19.10 -15.28
CA VAL A 166 -6.75 17.72 -15.23
C VAL A 166 -5.27 17.65 -15.58
N ARG A 167 -4.58 16.67 -14.99
CA ARG A 167 -3.21 16.35 -15.32
C ARG A 167 -3.18 15.22 -16.35
N THR A 168 -2.17 15.23 -17.20
CA THR A 168 -1.93 14.14 -18.13
C THR A 168 -1.25 12.97 -17.42
N ARG A 169 -1.44 11.77 -17.95
CA ARG A 169 -0.80 10.53 -17.52
C ARG A 169 0.14 10.06 -18.65
N PRO A 170 1.43 9.81 -18.38
CA PRO A 170 2.34 9.29 -19.41
C PRO A 170 1.87 7.90 -19.84
N GLY A 171 1.97 7.60 -21.12
CA GLY A 171 1.61 6.30 -21.68
C GLY A 171 2.09 6.16 -23.12
N GLY A 172 1.82 4.99 -23.71
CA GLY A 172 2.16 4.71 -25.10
C GLY A 172 0.94 4.76 -26.02
N ASP A 173 0.99 3.87 -27.02
CA ASP A 173 -0.12 3.61 -27.92
C ASP A 173 -1.32 2.97 -27.23
N VAL A 174 -1.04 2.23 -26.17
CA VAL A 174 -2.03 1.64 -25.27
C VAL A 174 -2.26 2.62 -24.10
N PRO A 175 -3.52 2.84 -23.69
CA PRO A 175 -3.81 3.65 -22.52
C PRO A 175 -3.09 3.16 -21.26
N PRO A 176 -2.52 4.05 -20.42
CA PRO A 176 -1.75 3.65 -19.25
C PRO A 176 -2.56 2.91 -18.19
N HIS A 177 -3.89 3.05 -18.14
CA HIS A 177 -4.70 2.24 -17.22
C HIS A 177 -4.79 0.76 -17.62
N ILE A 178 -4.45 0.41 -18.86
CA ILE A 178 -4.36 -0.97 -19.34
C ILE A 178 -2.96 -1.53 -19.05
N ASP A 179 -1.91 -0.74 -19.27
CA ASP A 179 -0.51 -1.13 -19.06
C ASP A 179 0.25 -0.12 -18.17
N PRO A 180 -0.03 -0.09 -16.84
CA PRO A 180 0.41 0.97 -15.94
C PRO A 180 1.81 0.78 -15.35
N VAL A 181 2.45 -0.36 -15.59
CA VAL A 181 3.70 -0.74 -14.92
C VAL A 181 4.73 -1.23 -15.91
N GLY A 182 5.99 -1.23 -15.50
CA GLY A 182 7.08 -1.78 -16.31
C GLY A 182 6.99 -3.31 -16.42
N THR A 183 7.90 -3.87 -17.20
CA THR A 183 7.98 -5.32 -17.40
C THR A 183 9.41 -5.82 -17.22
N VAL A 184 9.55 -7.05 -16.74
CA VAL A 184 10.83 -7.74 -16.65
C VAL A 184 10.65 -9.20 -17.09
N ASP A 185 11.62 -9.73 -17.83
CA ASP A 185 11.68 -11.14 -18.19
C ASP A 185 12.59 -11.86 -17.17
N VAL A 186 12.03 -12.84 -16.46
CA VAL A 186 12.75 -13.70 -15.50
C VAL A 186 12.72 -15.15 -15.97
N VAL A 187 13.62 -15.98 -15.45
CA VAL A 187 13.77 -17.38 -15.92
C VAL A 187 13.37 -18.35 -14.81
N ALA A 188 12.32 -19.14 -15.05
CA ALA A 188 12.00 -20.31 -14.24
C ALA A 188 12.92 -21.47 -14.67
N ARG A 189 13.74 -21.99 -13.75
CA ARG A 189 14.69 -23.07 -14.04
C ARG A 189 14.14 -24.42 -13.60
N ARG A 190 14.33 -25.45 -14.42
CA ARG A 190 13.91 -26.81 -14.06
C ARG A 190 14.62 -27.26 -12.78
N VAL A 191 13.83 -27.72 -11.81
CA VAL A 191 14.33 -28.28 -10.54
C VAL A 191 14.27 -29.80 -10.58
N ARG A 192 13.14 -30.36 -11.01
CA ARG A 192 12.94 -31.80 -11.19
C ARG A 192 11.76 -32.06 -12.11
N ASP A 193 11.81 -33.14 -12.89
CA ASP A 193 10.72 -33.55 -13.78
C ASP A 193 10.17 -32.35 -14.59
N SER A 194 8.89 -32.05 -14.44
CA SER A 194 8.19 -30.91 -15.05
C SER A 194 8.12 -29.66 -14.17
N LEU A 195 8.76 -29.65 -12.99
CA LEU A 195 8.72 -28.57 -12.01
C LEU A 195 9.87 -27.58 -12.23
N PHE A 196 9.54 -26.30 -12.27
CA PHE A 196 10.42 -25.16 -12.43
C PHE A 196 10.29 -24.23 -11.22
N ASP A 197 11.40 -23.59 -10.83
CA ASP A 197 11.47 -22.58 -9.77
C ASP A 197 12.01 -21.27 -10.36
N VAL A 198 11.29 -20.17 -10.12
CA VAL A 198 11.71 -18.81 -10.48
C VAL A 198 12.76 -18.27 -9.51
N GLY A 199 12.86 -18.84 -8.30
CA GLY A 199 13.72 -18.43 -7.21
C GLY A 199 12.98 -17.65 -6.12
N ALA A 200 11.94 -16.90 -6.51
CA ALA A 200 11.02 -16.19 -5.63
C ALA A 200 9.66 -15.98 -6.31
N PRO A 201 8.61 -15.62 -5.55
CA PRO A 201 7.29 -15.35 -6.13
C PRO A 201 7.34 -14.21 -7.15
N VAL A 202 6.54 -14.34 -8.20
CA VAL A 202 6.32 -13.34 -9.24
C VAL A 202 4.85 -13.36 -9.67
N LEU A 203 4.35 -12.22 -10.14
CA LEU A 203 3.13 -12.16 -10.94
C LEU A 203 3.55 -12.09 -12.40
N GLY A 204 3.30 -13.12 -13.21
CA GLY A 204 3.81 -13.14 -14.58
C GLY A 204 3.22 -14.20 -15.47
N ARG A 205 3.54 -14.12 -16.77
CA ARG A 205 3.09 -15.08 -17.79
C ARG A 205 4.27 -15.94 -18.24
N PRO A 206 4.19 -17.28 -18.13
CA PRO A 206 5.19 -18.16 -18.73
C PRO A 206 5.07 -18.12 -20.26
N ILE A 207 6.20 -17.99 -20.95
CA ILE A 207 6.33 -18.00 -22.40
C ILE A 207 6.87 -19.38 -22.80
N LEU A 208 6.06 -20.13 -23.54
CA LEU A 208 6.32 -21.52 -23.90
C LEU A 208 6.52 -21.65 -25.42
N PRO A 209 7.42 -22.54 -25.87
CA PRO A 209 7.79 -22.62 -27.26
C PRO A 209 6.65 -23.16 -28.15
N PRO A 210 6.76 -22.99 -29.49
CA PRO A 210 5.80 -23.56 -30.42
C PRO A 210 5.69 -25.08 -30.34
N GLY A 211 4.46 -25.60 -30.48
CA GLY A 211 4.21 -27.03 -30.46
C GLY A 211 2.81 -27.41 -29.96
N PRO A 212 2.59 -28.70 -29.63
CA PRO A 212 1.35 -29.17 -29.02
C PRO A 212 1.04 -28.41 -27.71
N ARG A 213 -0.25 -28.22 -27.43
CA ARG A 213 -0.71 -27.47 -26.25
C ARG A 213 -0.16 -28.10 -24.96
N PRO A 214 0.65 -27.37 -24.16
CA PRO A 214 1.18 -27.89 -22.91
C PRO A 214 0.12 -27.93 -21.81
N VAL A 215 0.41 -28.63 -20.72
CA VAL A 215 -0.34 -28.54 -19.46
C VAL A 215 0.48 -27.72 -18.48
N VAL A 216 -0.15 -26.68 -17.93
CA VAL A 216 0.47 -25.75 -16.98
C VAL A 216 -0.29 -25.77 -15.66
N SER A 217 0.43 -25.86 -14.55
CA SER A 217 -0.05 -25.51 -13.20
C SER A 217 1.01 -24.69 -12.47
N SER A 218 0.61 -24.01 -11.40
CA SER A 218 1.51 -23.13 -10.67
C SER A 218 1.13 -23.06 -9.20
N GLY A 219 2.08 -22.63 -8.36
CA GLY A 219 1.85 -22.40 -6.95
C GLY A 219 2.90 -21.49 -6.32
N GLU A 220 2.55 -20.86 -5.22
CA GLU A 220 3.50 -20.18 -4.34
C GLU A 220 4.31 -21.20 -3.52
N SER A 221 3.81 -22.44 -3.39
CA SER A 221 4.53 -23.61 -2.85
C SER A 221 4.65 -24.75 -3.87
N ILE A 222 5.54 -25.71 -3.59
CA ILE A 222 5.71 -26.91 -4.43
C ILE A 222 4.45 -27.78 -4.36
N GLU A 223 3.86 -27.88 -3.18
CA GLU A 223 2.64 -28.64 -2.90
C GLU A 223 1.47 -28.12 -3.73
N GLU A 224 1.29 -26.80 -3.78
CA GLU A 224 0.25 -26.16 -4.58
C GLU A 224 0.49 -26.37 -6.08
N ALA A 225 1.72 -26.19 -6.56
CA ALA A 225 2.04 -26.35 -7.98
C ALA A 225 1.81 -27.79 -8.48
N LEU A 226 2.01 -28.78 -7.62
CA LEU A 226 1.82 -30.21 -7.91
C LEU A 226 0.42 -30.73 -7.58
N ALA A 227 -0.45 -29.91 -6.97
CA ALA A 227 -1.78 -30.31 -6.55
C ALA A 227 -2.70 -30.66 -7.73
N ASP A 228 -3.76 -31.40 -7.43
CA ASP A 228 -4.84 -31.66 -8.37
C ASP A 228 -5.47 -30.33 -8.84
N PRO A 229 -5.84 -30.20 -10.14
CA PRO A 229 -6.47 -28.99 -10.65
C PRO A 229 -7.70 -28.53 -9.88
N GLU A 230 -8.45 -29.41 -9.20
CA GLU A 230 -9.59 -29.00 -8.37
C GLU A 230 -9.18 -28.14 -7.17
N GLY A 231 -7.96 -28.31 -6.67
CA GLY A 231 -7.42 -27.57 -5.52
C GLY A 231 -6.75 -26.23 -5.86
N HIS A 232 -6.65 -25.85 -7.13
CA HIS A 232 -5.96 -24.62 -7.53
C HIS A 232 -6.80 -23.36 -7.28
N GLU A 233 -6.20 -22.32 -6.70
CA GLU A 233 -6.85 -21.02 -6.48
C GLU A 233 -6.96 -20.19 -7.78
N THR A 234 -6.01 -20.35 -8.71
CA THR A 234 -5.92 -19.62 -9.98
C THR A 234 -6.32 -20.51 -11.18
N ARG A 235 -6.78 -19.88 -12.27
CA ARG A 235 -7.04 -20.54 -13.57
C ARG A 235 -5.80 -20.50 -14.46
N HIS A 236 -5.50 -21.62 -15.12
CA HIS A 236 -4.30 -21.79 -15.98
C HIS A 236 -4.63 -21.88 -17.47
N ASP A 237 -5.69 -21.18 -17.90
CA ASP A 237 -6.10 -21.16 -19.30
C ASP A 237 -4.97 -20.68 -20.22
N LEU A 238 -4.69 -21.44 -21.27
CA LEU A 238 -3.65 -21.13 -22.25
C LEU A 238 -4.22 -20.46 -23.50
N VAL A 239 -3.43 -19.56 -24.07
CA VAL A 239 -3.66 -18.92 -25.37
C VAL A 239 -2.42 -19.12 -26.24
N GLU A 240 -2.65 -19.28 -27.53
CA GLU A 240 -1.58 -19.43 -28.53
C GLU A 240 -1.00 -18.05 -28.88
N LEU A 241 0.32 -17.98 -28.98
CA LEU A 241 1.07 -16.80 -29.41
C LEU A 241 1.15 -16.74 -30.94
N PRO A 242 1.38 -15.56 -31.56
CA PRO A 242 1.42 -15.42 -33.02
C PRO A 242 2.48 -16.29 -33.73
N ASP A 243 3.53 -16.70 -33.02
CA ASP A 243 4.60 -17.58 -33.51
C ASP A 243 4.29 -19.08 -33.33
N GLY A 244 3.08 -19.42 -32.85
CA GLY A 244 2.64 -20.78 -32.54
C GLY A 244 3.04 -21.25 -31.13
N GLY A 245 3.71 -20.40 -30.34
CA GLY A 245 4.01 -20.63 -28.93
C GLY A 245 2.78 -20.58 -28.02
N TRP A 246 2.97 -20.75 -26.72
CA TRP A 246 1.88 -20.72 -25.74
C TRP A 246 2.19 -19.78 -24.57
N THR A 247 1.16 -19.16 -24.02
CA THR A 247 1.22 -18.42 -22.75
C THR A 247 -0.08 -18.63 -21.97
N THR A 248 -0.11 -18.27 -20.70
CA THR A 248 -1.37 -18.15 -19.97
C THR A 248 -2.13 -16.90 -20.38
N ARG A 249 -3.47 -17.01 -20.40
CA ARG A 249 -4.40 -15.91 -20.66
C ARG A 249 -4.19 -14.76 -19.66
N HIS A 250 -4.19 -15.12 -18.38
CA HIS A 250 -3.94 -14.20 -17.28
C HIS A 250 -2.53 -14.41 -16.74
N PRO A 251 -1.87 -13.37 -16.20
CA PRO A 251 -0.68 -13.57 -15.38
C PRO A 251 -0.99 -14.55 -14.24
N LEU A 252 0.01 -15.29 -13.78
CA LEU A 252 -0.09 -16.19 -12.63
C LEU A 252 0.74 -15.60 -11.48
N GLY A 253 0.23 -15.62 -10.26
CA GLY A 253 1.01 -15.40 -9.05
C GLY A 253 1.63 -16.71 -8.58
N PHE A 254 2.95 -16.87 -8.68
CA PHE A 254 3.62 -18.13 -8.36
C PHE A 254 5.12 -17.96 -8.11
N ARG A 255 5.71 -18.94 -7.44
CA ARG A 255 7.17 -19.19 -7.47
C ARG A 255 7.48 -20.45 -8.29
N TYR A 256 6.65 -21.46 -8.13
CA TYR A 256 6.83 -22.77 -8.75
C TYR A 256 5.85 -22.95 -9.90
N LEU A 257 6.36 -23.46 -11.02
CA LEU A 257 5.61 -23.69 -12.25
C LEU A 257 5.78 -25.15 -12.66
N VAL A 258 4.69 -25.82 -13.03
CA VAL A 258 4.72 -27.13 -13.65
C VAL A 258 4.38 -26.98 -15.12
N VAL A 259 5.25 -27.48 -15.99
CA VAL A 259 5.02 -27.52 -17.45
C VAL A 259 5.20 -28.93 -17.96
N ARG A 260 4.12 -29.53 -18.44
CA ARG A 260 4.13 -30.84 -19.11
C ARG A 260 3.88 -30.63 -20.59
N SER A 261 4.85 -31.02 -21.40
CA SER A 261 4.85 -30.90 -22.86
C SER A 261 5.62 -32.07 -23.48
N ASP A 262 5.39 -32.33 -24.77
CA ASP A 262 6.01 -33.47 -25.46
C ASP A 262 7.54 -33.38 -25.55
N ALA A 263 8.08 -32.16 -25.53
CA ALA A 263 9.51 -31.90 -25.47
C ALA A 263 9.92 -31.41 -24.06
N PRO A 264 11.01 -31.91 -23.48
CA PRO A 264 11.53 -31.40 -22.21
C PRO A 264 12.14 -29.99 -22.40
N LEU A 265 11.74 -29.04 -21.56
CA LEU A 265 12.31 -27.69 -21.45
C LEU A 265 13.30 -27.56 -20.28
N GLU A 266 14.50 -27.02 -20.48
CA GLU A 266 15.44 -26.77 -19.36
C GLU A 266 15.07 -25.52 -18.54
N SER A 267 14.42 -24.56 -19.18
CA SER A 267 13.94 -23.33 -18.56
C SER A 267 12.67 -22.83 -19.25
N VAL A 268 11.96 -21.95 -18.56
CA VAL A 268 10.78 -21.25 -19.07
C VAL A 268 10.96 -19.76 -18.78
N ASP A 269 10.88 -18.93 -19.81
CA ASP A 269 10.88 -17.48 -19.64
C ASP A 269 9.53 -17.05 -19.05
N VAL A 270 9.55 -16.09 -18.12
CA VAL A 270 8.36 -15.55 -17.48
C VAL A 270 8.39 -14.04 -17.61
N ARG A 271 7.40 -13.49 -18.29
CA ARG A 271 7.22 -12.04 -18.43
C ARG A 271 6.36 -11.51 -17.30
N ALA A 272 6.94 -10.67 -16.44
CA ALA A 272 6.30 -10.18 -15.21
C ALA A 272 6.09 -8.66 -15.23
N PRO A 273 4.86 -8.14 -15.00
CA PRO A 273 4.64 -6.74 -14.70
C PRO A 273 5.19 -6.36 -13.31
N VAL A 274 6.06 -5.35 -13.28
CA VAL A 274 6.74 -4.87 -12.06
C VAL A 274 6.91 -3.35 -12.16
N PRO A 275 6.63 -2.57 -11.08
CA PRO A 275 6.88 -1.14 -11.09
C PRO A 275 8.38 -0.82 -11.20
N VAL A 276 8.69 0.22 -11.97
CA VAL A 276 10.01 0.85 -11.98
C VAL A 276 10.18 1.65 -10.69
N VAL A 277 11.35 1.52 -10.05
CA VAL A 277 11.65 2.19 -8.78
C VAL A 277 13.04 2.80 -8.88
N ASP A 278 13.10 4.11 -9.12
CA ASP A 278 14.36 4.81 -9.38
C ASP A 278 15.26 4.88 -8.13
N ARG A 279 14.65 5.08 -6.97
CA ARG A 279 15.32 5.33 -5.69
C ARG A 279 14.72 4.44 -4.61
N PRO A 280 14.95 3.12 -4.65
CA PRO A 280 14.43 2.23 -3.62
C PRO A 280 15.03 2.61 -2.26
N GLY A 281 14.24 2.46 -1.20
CA GLY A 281 14.75 2.50 0.17
C GLY A 281 15.64 1.31 0.46
N ALA A 282 16.30 1.33 1.60
CA ALA A 282 17.12 0.21 2.06
C ALA A 282 17.24 0.23 3.60
N PHE A 283 17.28 -0.93 4.23
CA PHE A 283 17.71 -1.06 5.63
C PHE A 283 18.63 -2.27 5.77
N ALA A 284 19.75 -2.09 6.46
CA ALA A 284 20.69 -3.15 6.79
C ALA A 284 21.23 -2.96 8.20
N CYS A 285 21.51 -4.06 8.90
CA CYS A 285 22.19 -4.03 10.18
C CYS A 285 23.09 -5.26 10.37
N SER A 286 23.82 -5.31 11.48
CA SER A 286 24.63 -6.46 11.88
C SER A 286 23.84 -7.75 12.13
N ASP A 287 22.51 -7.65 12.28
CA ASP A 287 21.62 -8.80 12.29
C ASP A 287 21.13 -9.12 10.87
N GLU A 288 21.67 -10.21 10.33
CA GLU A 288 21.39 -10.68 8.97
C GLU A 288 19.91 -11.09 8.80
N GLU A 289 19.26 -11.60 9.84
CA GLU A 289 17.85 -11.99 9.78
C GLU A 289 16.96 -10.76 9.63
N LEU A 290 17.17 -9.71 10.43
CA LEU A 290 16.42 -8.46 10.31
C LEU A 290 16.61 -7.79 8.95
N THR A 291 17.84 -7.80 8.41
CA THR A 291 18.12 -7.28 7.07
C THR A 291 17.34 -8.03 5.99
N ARG A 292 17.28 -9.36 6.07
CA ARG A 292 16.53 -10.19 5.12
C ARG A 292 15.01 -10.05 5.28
N ILE A 293 14.52 -9.90 6.51
CA ILE A 293 13.10 -9.62 6.78
C ILE A 293 12.70 -8.30 6.11
N TRP A 294 13.51 -7.25 6.28
CA TRP A 294 13.24 -5.96 5.64
C TRP A 294 13.25 -6.06 4.10
N ALA A 295 14.24 -6.75 3.53
CA ALA A 295 14.35 -6.94 2.08
C ALA A 295 13.14 -7.71 1.50
N ALA A 296 12.67 -8.75 2.20
CA ALA A 296 11.47 -9.49 1.81
C ALA A 296 10.19 -8.65 1.94
N ALA A 297 10.09 -7.75 2.93
CA ALA A 297 8.97 -6.80 3.03
C ALA A 297 8.93 -5.85 1.84
N GLN A 298 10.08 -5.27 1.45
CA GLN A 298 10.17 -4.42 0.27
C GLN A 298 9.73 -5.17 -0.99
N TYR A 299 10.23 -6.40 -1.19
CA TYR A 299 9.90 -7.19 -2.37
C TYR A 299 8.42 -7.59 -2.42
N THR A 300 7.86 -8.03 -1.28
CA THR A 300 6.42 -8.34 -1.14
C THR A 300 5.56 -7.15 -1.56
N LEU A 301 5.89 -5.97 -1.05
CA LEU A 301 5.18 -4.73 -1.39
C LEU A 301 5.29 -4.40 -2.88
N ARG A 302 6.49 -4.51 -3.46
CA ARG A 302 6.74 -4.19 -4.87
C ARG A 302 5.93 -5.07 -5.82
N LEU A 303 5.82 -6.37 -5.53
CA LEU A 303 5.01 -7.30 -6.32
C LEU A 303 3.51 -6.93 -6.31
N CYS A 304 3.03 -6.36 -5.20
CA CYS A 304 1.64 -5.97 -5.03
C CYS A 304 1.30 -4.59 -5.61
N MET A 305 2.23 -3.92 -6.33
CA MET A 305 1.97 -2.65 -7.00
C MET A 305 1.69 -2.90 -8.49
N GLN A 306 0.42 -3.06 -8.85
CA GLN A 306 -0.03 -3.45 -10.21
C GLN A 306 -0.86 -2.33 -10.87
N GLY A 307 -0.37 -1.09 -10.77
CA GLY A 307 -1.09 0.14 -11.14
C GLY A 307 -1.92 0.72 -10.00
N LEU A 308 -2.49 -0.14 -9.16
CA LEU A 308 -2.94 0.16 -7.79
C LEU A 308 -2.27 -0.85 -6.83
N MET A 309 -2.29 -0.57 -5.53
CA MET A 309 -1.85 -1.55 -4.54
C MET A 309 -2.90 -2.64 -4.40
N ILE A 310 -2.54 -3.89 -4.67
CA ILE A 310 -3.40 -5.07 -4.47
C ILE A 310 -3.08 -5.74 -3.13
N ASP A 311 -3.99 -6.59 -2.64
CA ASP A 311 -3.80 -7.44 -1.46
C ASP A 311 -2.61 -8.37 -1.67
N GLY A 312 -2.64 -9.19 -2.72
CA GLY A 312 -1.64 -10.22 -2.98
C GLY A 312 -1.70 -10.70 -4.42
N ILE A 313 -0.64 -11.38 -4.86
CA ILE A 313 -0.46 -11.70 -6.29
C ILE A 313 -1.20 -12.96 -6.73
N LYS A 314 -1.67 -13.81 -5.81
CA LYS A 314 -2.30 -15.09 -6.15
C LYS A 314 -3.82 -15.02 -6.20
N ARG A 315 -4.50 -14.94 -5.04
CA ARG A 315 -5.93 -15.25 -4.91
C ARG A 315 -6.86 -14.09 -5.31
N ASP A 316 -6.88 -12.96 -4.62
CA ASP A 316 -7.84 -11.91 -4.95
C ASP A 316 -7.29 -11.01 -6.06
N ARG A 317 -6.09 -10.46 -5.86
CA ARG A 317 -5.41 -9.51 -6.77
C ARG A 317 -6.16 -8.19 -6.92
N MET A 318 -6.72 -7.72 -5.81
CA MET A 318 -7.60 -6.57 -5.77
C MET A 318 -7.12 -5.50 -4.79
N PRO A 319 -7.39 -4.22 -5.06
CA PRO A 319 -7.16 -3.17 -4.09
C PRO A 319 -8.14 -3.23 -2.93
N TRP A 320 -7.62 -3.29 -1.71
CA TRP A 320 -8.36 -3.27 -0.46
C TRP A 320 -7.88 -2.12 0.43
N ALA A 321 -8.82 -1.39 1.05
CA ALA A 321 -8.46 -0.18 1.79
C ALA A 321 -7.66 -0.44 3.08
N GLY A 322 -7.94 -1.55 3.79
CA GLY A 322 -7.15 -1.97 4.95
C GLY A 322 -5.70 -2.24 4.57
N ASP A 323 -5.49 -3.06 3.55
CA ASP A 323 -4.18 -3.38 2.98
C ASP A 323 -3.40 -2.14 2.56
N GLN A 324 -4.05 -1.23 1.84
CA GLN A 324 -3.41 -0.01 1.37
C GLN A 324 -2.99 0.88 2.55
N ALA A 325 -3.73 0.92 3.66
CA ALA A 325 -3.37 1.75 4.81
C ALA A 325 -2.00 1.37 5.39
N LEU A 326 -1.76 0.09 5.65
CA LEU A 326 -0.44 -0.37 6.13
C LEU A 326 0.62 -0.30 5.02
N SER A 327 0.24 -0.62 3.79
CA SER A 327 1.15 -0.58 2.64
C SER A 327 1.66 0.84 2.34
N THR A 328 0.86 1.89 2.60
CA THR A 328 1.30 3.29 2.53
C THR A 328 2.47 3.57 3.46
N LEU A 329 2.41 3.10 4.71
CA LEU A 329 3.52 3.25 5.65
C LEU A 329 4.75 2.49 5.18
N ALA A 330 4.61 1.20 4.83
CA ALA A 330 5.72 0.39 4.35
C ALA A 330 6.37 1.02 3.10
N ASN A 331 5.55 1.50 2.16
CA ASN A 331 5.98 2.16 0.92
C ASN A 331 6.84 3.40 1.19
N ALA A 332 6.50 4.21 2.19
CA ALA A 332 7.24 5.42 2.52
C ALA A 332 8.72 5.15 2.88
N TYR A 333 9.00 4.01 3.52
CA TYR A 333 10.36 3.57 3.84
C TYR A 333 10.99 2.73 2.72
N ALA A 334 10.19 1.96 1.98
CA ALA A 334 10.70 0.93 1.08
C ALA A 334 10.86 1.38 -0.38
N LEU A 335 9.89 2.08 -0.96
CA LEU A 335 9.81 2.29 -2.41
C LEU A 335 9.54 3.75 -2.81
N GLY A 336 9.03 4.59 -1.89
CA GLY A 336 8.82 6.02 -2.13
C GLY A 336 7.72 6.34 -3.16
N GLN A 337 6.86 5.39 -3.49
CA GLN A 337 5.89 5.54 -4.58
C GLN A 337 4.61 6.26 -4.11
N GLY A 338 4.66 7.58 -3.92
CA GLY A 338 3.50 8.35 -3.44
C GLY A 338 2.31 8.41 -4.42
N GLY A 339 2.58 8.31 -5.73
CA GLY A 339 1.57 8.38 -6.79
C GLY A 339 0.53 7.25 -6.70
N ILE A 340 0.98 6.00 -6.55
CA ILE A 340 0.07 4.84 -6.48
C ILE A 340 -0.82 4.86 -5.22
N VAL A 341 -0.35 5.47 -4.12
CA VAL A 341 -1.19 5.69 -2.92
C VAL A 341 -2.30 6.69 -3.23
N ALA A 342 -1.99 7.77 -3.95
CA ALA A 342 -2.97 8.76 -4.38
C ALA A 342 -4.04 8.11 -5.26
N ASP A 343 -3.60 7.38 -6.28
CA ASP A 343 -4.47 6.73 -7.24
C ASP A 343 -5.38 5.70 -6.55
N GLY A 344 -4.85 4.94 -5.59
CA GLY A 344 -5.64 4.00 -4.79
C GLY A 344 -6.68 4.67 -3.88
N LEU A 345 -6.32 5.78 -3.22
CA LEU A 345 -7.29 6.54 -2.41
C LEU A 345 -8.42 7.12 -3.28
N VAL A 346 -8.10 7.64 -4.46
CA VAL A 346 -9.08 8.13 -5.42
C VAL A 346 -10.00 7.00 -5.88
N ALA A 347 -9.43 5.86 -6.31
CA ALA A 347 -10.20 4.72 -6.79
C ALA A 347 -11.15 4.15 -5.71
N LEU A 348 -10.62 3.87 -4.52
CA LEU A 348 -11.36 3.23 -3.42
C LEU A 348 -12.35 4.18 -2.74
N GLY A 349 -12.07 5.48 -2.72
CA GLY A 349 -12.90 6.52 -2.08
C GLY A 349 -14.20 6.86 -2.82
N ARG A 350 -14.60 6.03 -3.79
CA ARG A 350 -15.80 6.21 -4.62
C ARG A 350 -16.64 4.94 -4.62
N PRO A 351 -17.01 4.34 -3.46
CA PRO A 351 -17.83 3.13 -3.45
C PRO A 351 -19.17 3.40 -4.14
N GLY A 352 -19.74 2.39 -4.79
CA GLY A 352 -21.05 2.51 -5.44
C GLY A 352 -22.18 2.81 -4.46
N HIS A 353 -22.02 2.38 -3.20
CA HIS A 353 -22.91 2.69 -2.07
C HIS A 353 -22.21 2.36 -0.75
N GLY A 354 -22.65 2.96 0.36
CA GLY A 354 -22.21 2.58 1.71
C GLY A 354 -20.69 2.63 1.89
N TYR A 355 -20.10 1.50 2.25
CA TYR A 355 -18.71 1.39 2.71
C TYR A 355 -17.72 1.03 1.60
N VAL A 356 -16.49 1.53 1.71
CA VAL A 356 -15.35 1.10 0.89
C VAL A 356 -15.17 -0.42 1.04
N ASN A 357 -15.06 -1.13 -0.08
CA ASN A 357 -15.04 -2.59 -0.14
C ASN A 357 -16.22 -3.28 0.59
N GLY A 358 -17.31 -2.57 0.89
CA GLY A 358 -18.44 -3.11 1.67
C GLY A 358 -18.10 -3.42 3.14
N ILE A 359 -17.03 -2.81 3.69
CA ILE A 359 -16.55 -3.02 5.08
C ILE A 359 -16.48 -1.66 5.79
N ALA A 360 -17.17 -1.54 6.92
CA ALA A 360 -17.30 -0.29 7.66
C ALA A 360 -15.96 0.23 8.18
N ASP A 361 -15.14 -0.62 8.80
CA ASP A 361 -13.82 -0.23 9.32
C ASP A 361 -12.78 -0.01 8.21
N TYR A 362 -12.91 -0.62 7.03
CA TYR A 362 -12.06 -0.29 5.87
C TYR A 362 -12.34 1.13 5.35
N SER A 363 -13.57 1.61 5.51
CA SER A 363 -13.90 3.02 5.24
C SER A 363 -13.20 3.96 6.22
N LEU A 364 -13.02 3.53 7.47
CA LEU A 364 -12.25 4.28 8.48
C LEU A 364 -10.75 4.26 8.14
N TRP A 365 -10.22 3.09 7.76
CA TRP A 365 -8.85 2.96 7.27
C TRP A 365 -8.57 3.80 6.03
N TRP A 366 -9.54 3.94 5.11
CA TRP A 366 -9.40 4.84 3.96
C TRP A 366 -9.19 6.30 4.38
N VAL A 367 -9.94 6.78 5.38
CA VAL A 367 -9.77 8.15 5.92
C VAL A 367 -8.42 8.30 6.64
N VAL A 368 -8.05 7.32 7.47
CA VAL A 368 -6.73 7.28 8.14
C VAL A 368 -5.60 7.28 7.10
N ASN A 369 -5.75 6.54 6.01
CA ASN A 369 -4.75 6.46 4.95
C ASN A 369 -4.59 7.78 4.18
N ALA A 370 -5.65 8.58 4.05
CA ALA A 370 -5.56 9.92 3.47
C ALA A 370 -4.62 10.83 4.28
N ASP A 371 -4.66 10.76 5.61
CA ASP A 371 -3.74 11.50 6.49
C ASP A 371 -2.32 10.90 6.48
N LEU A 372 -2.20 9.57 6.53
CA LEU A 372 -0.90 8.87 6.43
C LEU A 372 -0.18 9.24 5.14
N ARG A 373 -0.91 9.38 4.04
CA ARG A 373 -0.35 9.83 2.75
C ARG A 373 0.27 11.22 2.85
N LEU A 374 -0.39 12.18 3.51
CA LEU A 374 0.17 13.52 3.71
C LEU A 374 1.41 13.44 4.60
N ARG A 375 1.33 12.69 5.71
CA ARG A 375 2.48 12.47 6.60
C ARG A 375 3.69 11.92 5.84
N CYS A 376 3.48 10.92 4.98
CA CYS A 376 4.57 10.21 4.30
C CYS A 376 5.08 10.93 3.04
N PHE A 377 4.21 11.61 2.29
CA PHE A 377 4.53 12.11 0.94
C PHE A 377 4.32 13.63 0.75
N GLY A 378 3.73 14.33 1.71
CA GLY A 378 3.66 15.81 1.72
C GLY A 378 2.80 16.41 0.60
N ASP A 379 1.90 15.65 -0.01
CA ASP A 379 1.15 16.12 -1.18
C ASP A 379 -0.15 16.82 -0.76
N GLU A 380 -0.01 18.11 -0.48
CA GLU A 380 -1.09 19.07 -0.21
C GLU A 380 -2.05 19.24 -1.39
N ALA A 381 -1.58 19.07 -2.63
CA ALA A 381 -2.43 19.22 -3.81
C ALA A 381 -3.53 18.13 -3.85
N PHE A 382 -3.20 16.91 -3.44
CA PHE A 382 -4.20 15.86 -3.21
C PHE A 382 -5.19 16.25 -2.13
N ALA A 383 -4.74 16.79 -0.99
CA ALA A 383 -5.64 17.21 0.10
C ALA A 383 -6.64 18.26 -0.40
N GLN A 384 -6.17 19.24 -1.17
CA GLN A 384 -7.03 20.27 -1.78
C GLN A 384 -8.01 19.67 -2.78
N ALA A 385 -7.54 18.79 -3.67
CA ALA A 385 -8.37 18.21 -4.72
C ALA A 385 -9.47 17.26 -4.19
N GLU A 386 -9.21 16.53 -3.11
CA GLU A 386 -10.15 15.54 -2.56
C GLU A 386 -10.88 16.00 -1.29
N ALA A 387 -10.62 17.22 -0.77
CA ALA A 387 -11.21 17.74 0.48
C ALA A 387 -12.74 17.62 0.51
N ASP A 388 -13.40 18.16 -0.52
CA ASP A 388 -14.86 18.14 -0.68
C ASP A 388 -15.42 16.70 -0.66
N ARG A 389 -14.69 15.75 -1.25
CA ARG A 389 -15.12 14.35 -1.31
C ARG A 389 -14.90 13.66 0.03
N LEU A 390 -13.74 13.85 0.63
CA LEU A 390 -13.42 13.29 1.95
C LEU A 390 -14.43 13.79 2.99
N ASP A 391 -14.75 15.08 2.99
CA ASP A 391 -15.76 15.65 3.88
C ASP A 391 -17.14 15.01 3.69
N ARG A 392 -17.63 14.90 2.45
CA ARG A 392 -18.90 14.24 2.16
C ARG A 392 -18.90 12.77 2.55
N PHE A 393 -17.78 12.08 2.34
CA PHE A 393 -17.64 10.67 2.69
C PHE A 393 -17.72 10.46 4.20
N VAL A 394 -16.96 11.24 4.98
CA VAL A 394 -17.00 11.22 6.45
C VAL A 394 -18.38 11.61 6.97
N ALA A 395 -19.05 12.59 6.34
CA ALA A 395 -20.42 12.95 6.67
C ALA A 395 -21.41 11.78 6.45
N GLY A 396 -21.21 10.98 5.41
CA GLY A 396 -21.99 9.77 5.17
C GLY A 396 -21.80 8.72 6.27
N LEU A 397 -20.56 8.50 6.72
CA LEU A 397 -20.27 7.60 7.84
C LEU A 397 -20.86 8.14 9.16
N ALA A 398 -20.73 9.45 9.42
CA ALA A 398 -21.20 10.09 10.64
C ALA A 398 -22.74 10.02 10.82
N GLN A 399 -23.51 9.72 9.76
CA GLN A 399 -24.95 9.43 9.91
C GLN A 399 -25.24 8.20 10.78
N HIS A 400 -24.25 7.32 10.94
CA HIS A 400 -24.31 6.16 11.83
C HIS A 400 -23.73 6.44 13.24
N ALA A 401 -23.34 7.68 13.53
CA ALA A 401 -22.91 8.10 14.86
C ALA A 401 -24.10 8.63 15.68
N GLY A 402 -24.16 8.27 16.97
CA GLY A 402 -25.12 8.85 17.90
C GLY A 402 -24.74 10.27 18.33
N HIS A 403 -25.59 10.92 19.13
CA HIS A 403 -25.27 12.20 19.77
C HIS A 403 -24.08 12.09 20.75
N ASP A 404 -23.77 10.86 21.19
CA ASP A 404 -22.61 10.48 22.00
C ASP A 404 -21.33 10.31 21.15
N GLY A 405 -21.40 10.52 19.83
CA GLY A 405 -20.29 10.34 18.89
C GLY A 405 -20.00 8.89 18.52
N VAL A 406 -20.64 7.92 19.17
CA VAL A 406 -20.39 6.48 19.00
C VAL A 406 -20.90 6.00 17.65
N PHE A 407 -20.02 5.39 16.85
CA PHE A 407 -20.29 4.87 15.52
C PHE A 407 -20.89 3.47 15.57
N ARG A 408 -22.09 3.33 15.01
CA ARG A 408 -22.91 2.12 14.99
C ARG A 408 -23.30 1.79 13.54
N PRO A 409 -22.34 1.29 12.73
CA PRO A 409 -22.58 1.01 11.32
C PRO A 409 -23.65 -0.08 11.15
N VAL A 410 -24.29 -0.07 9.98
CA VAL A 410 -25.37 -1.01 9.65
C VAL A 410 -24.87 -2.04 8.65
N ALA A 411 -25.38 -3.26 8.74
CA ALA A 411 -25.00 -4.30 7.79
C ALA A 411 -25.38 -3.88 6.35
N GLN A 412 -24.41 -3.95 5.45
CA GLN A 412 -24.60 -3.58 4.06
C GLN A 412 -25.00 -4.80 3.21
N ARG A 413 -26.03 -4.63 2.38
CA ARG A 413 -26.40 -5.65 1.38
C ARG A 413 -25.28 -5.81 0.36
N GLY A 414 -24.80 -7.04 0.16
CA GLY A 414 -23.68 -7.30 -0.75
C GLY A 414 -22.33 -6.79 -0.22
N GLY A 415 -22.24 -6.51 1.09
CA GLY A 415 -20.98 -6.26 1.77
C GLY A 415 -20.11 -7.52 1.87
N PHE A 416 -18.93 -7.36 2.46
CA PHE A 416 -18.00 -8.47 2.63
C PHE A 416 -18.58 -9.57 3.51
N VAL A 417 -18.49 -10.81 3.05
CA VAL A 417 -19.22 -11.95 3.64
C VAL A 417 -18.70 -12.37 5.01
N ASP A 418 -17.41 -12.12 5.28
CA ASP A 418 -16.76 -12.49 6.54
C ASP A 418 -16.74 -11.33 7.55
N SER A 419 -17.48 -10.25 7.27
CA SER A 419 -17.65 -9.15 8.22
C SER A 419 -18.65 -9.51 9.32
N GLY A 420 -18.37 -9.02 10.53
CA GLY A 420 -19.25 -9.13 11.68
C GLY A 420 -20.43 -8.16 11.66
N PRO A 421 -21.11 -7.98 12.81
CA PRO A 421 -22.26 -7.11 12.95
C PRO A 421 -21.96 -5.69 12.45
N GLY A 422 -22.86 -5.11 11.66
CA GLY A 422 -22.66 -3.76 11.11
C GLY A 422 -21.66 -3.69 9.94
N SER A 423 -21.33 -4.83 9.32
CA SER A 423 -20.28 -4.93 8.30
C SER A 423 -18.89 -4.54 8.82
N VAL A 424 -18.60 -4.91 10.07
CA VAL A 424 -17.33 -4.62 10.75
C VAL A 424 -16.42 -5.86 10.74
N PHE A 425 -15.22 -5.75 10.17
CA PHE A 425 -14.23 -6.81 10.07
C PHE A 425 -13.17 -6.73 11.18
N LEU A 426 -12.47 -5.61 11.30
CA LEU A 426 -11.29 -5.36 12.15
C LEU A 426 -10.11 -6.31 11.90
N ASP A 427 -10.25 -7.62 12.14
CA ASP A 427 -9.14 -8.57 12.01
C ASP A 427 -9.64 -10.02 11.90
N TRP A 428 -8.84 -10.89 11.29
CA TRP A 428 -9.10 -12.32 11.33
C TRP A 428 -8.99 -12.87 12.76
N GLY A 429 -9.89 -13.78 13.12
CA GLY A 429 -9.91 -14.38 14.46
C GLY A 429 -10.51 -13.48 15.57
N LEU A 430 -11.09 -12.33 15.22
CA LEU A 430 -11.87 -11.49 16.14
C LEU A 430 -13.38 -11.66 15.89
N ALA A 431 -14.12 -12.10 16.91
CA ALA A 431 -15.58 -12.20 16.85
C ALA A 431 -16.22 -11.08 17.70
N LEU A 432 -17.04 -10.25 17.05
CA LEU A 432 -17.75 -9.15 17.70
C LEU A 432 -19.14 -9.59 18.20
N GLU A 433 -19.51 -9.13 19.39
CA GLU A 433 -20.83 -9.38 19.96
C GLU A 433 -21.91 -8.52 19.28
N ASN A 434 -23.03 -9.15 18.92
CA ASN A 434 -24.18 -8.45 18.34
C ASN A 434 -24.79 -7.42 19.32
N GLY A 435 -25.07 -6.22 18.82
CA GLY A 435 -25.75 -5.17 19.59
C GLY A 435 -24.90 -4.51 20.68
N ARG A 436 -23.59 -4.73 20.66
CA ARG A 436 -22.62 -4.11 21.57
C ARG A 436 -21.77 -3.12 20.77
N ASP A 437 -21.26 -2.09 21.44
CA ASP A 437 -20.41 -1.06 20.81
C ASP A 437 -18.93 -1.40 21.08
N PRO A 438 -18.16 -1.96 20.13
CA PRO A 438 -16.79 -2.40 20.37
C PRO A 438 -15.85 -1.21 20.47
N VAL A 439 -15.07 -1.11 21.56
CA VAL A 439 -14.17 0.04 21.80
C VAL A 439 -13.08 0.13 20.73
N ALA A 440 -12.61 -1.00 20.21
CA ALA A 440 -11.66 -1.03 19.11
C ALA A 440 -12.17 -0.30 17.86
N LEU A 441 -13.44 -0.53 17.47
CA LEU A 441 -14.06 0.18 16.36
C LEU A 441 -14.16 1.68 16.66
N GLN A 442 -14.50 2.05 17.89
CA GLN A 442 -14.63 3.45 18.28
C GLN A 442 -13.27 4.18 18.31
N MET A 443 -12.19 3.51 18.71
CA MET A 443 -10.83 4.08 18.64
C MET A 443 -10.40 4.31 17.18
N LEU A 444 -10.73 3.37 16.28
CA LEU A 444 -10.49 3.55 14.85
C LEU A 444 -11.36 4.68 14.26
N TRP A 445 -12.60 4.84 14.72
CA TRP A 445 -13.47 5.94 14.33
C TRP A 445 -12.93 7.30 14.81
N TYR A 446 -12.49 7.37 16.06
CA TYR A 446 -11.80 8.55 16.61
C TYR A 446 -10.56 8.89 15.76
N TRP A 447 -9.74 7.89 15.43
CA TRP A 447 -8.58 8.10 14.55
C TRP A 447 -8.99 8.63 13.18
N ALA A 448 -10.03 8.06 12.55
CA ALA A 448 -10.53 8.53 11.27
C ALA A 448 -11.04 9.98 11.34
N LEU A 449 -11.76 10.36 12.39
CA LEU A 449 -12.23 11.74 12.57
C LEU A 449 -11.07 12.73 12.73
N ARG A 450 -10.07 12.41 13.57
CA ARG A 450 -8.87 13.24 13.75
C ARG A 450 -8.02 13.29 12.46
N SER A 451 -8.03 12.23 11.67
CA SER A 451 -7.39 12.19 10.35
C SER A 451 -8.12 13.09 9.35
N ALA A 452 -9.46 13.06 9.33
CA ALA A 452 -10.26 13.94 8.50
C ALA A 452 -10.08 15.41 8.87
N GLU A 453 -10.11 15.74 10.16
CA GLU A 453 -9.79 17.08 10.68
C GLU A 453 -8.43 17.57 10.16
N ARG A 454 -7.40 16.73 10.28
CA ARG A 454 -6.04 17.03 9.85
C ARG A 454 -5.93 17.25 8.33
N VAL A 455 -6.52 16.39 7.52
CA VAL A 455 -6.49 16.50 6.06
C VAL A 455 -7.26 17.75 5.60
N LEU A 456 -8.49 17.94 6.11
CA LEU A 456 -9.32 19.09 5.75
C LEU A 456 -8.74 20.41 6.26
N GLY A 457 -8.07 20.41 7.41
CA GLY A 457 -7.39 21.58 7.96
C GLY A 457 -6.27 22.07 7.04
N ARG A 458 -5.49 21.15 6.46
CA ARG A 458 -4.45 21.49 5.45
C ARG A 458 -5.05 22.03 4.15
N ALA A 459 -6.25 21.59 3.80
CA ALA A 459 -7.00 22.12 2.66
C ALA A 459 -7.77 23.42 2.99
N GLY A 460 -7.77 23.90 4.25
CA GLY A 460 -8.57 25.05 4.68
C GLY A 460 -10.09 24.82 4.62
N HIS A 461 -10.54 23.57 4.65
CA HIS A 461 -11.94 23.20 4.46
C HIS A 461 -12.70 23.22 5.81
N ALA A 462 -13.89 23.82 5.83
CA ALA A 462 -14.70 24.03 7.05
C ALA A 462 -15.09 22.73 7.79
N GLY A 463 -15.10 21.60 7.07
CA GLY A 463 -15.32 20.27 7.67
C GLY A 463 -14.29 19.88 8.72
N ALA A 464 -13.10 20.52 8.74
CA ALA A 464 -12.08 20.23 9.74
C ALA A 464 -12.58 20.43 11.18
N GLU A 465 -13.17 21.59 11.47
CA GLU A 465 -13.73 21.92 12.78
C GLU A 465 -14.85 20.95 13.17
N ARG A 466 -15.78 20.70 12.23
CA ARG A 466 -16.91 19.79 12.45
C ARG A 466 -16.48 18.38 12.85
N TRP A 467 -15.45 17.81 12.20
CA TRP A 467 -14.97 16.47 12.54
C TRP A 467 -14.11 16.47 13.82
N GLY A 468 -13.41 17.57 14.11
CA GLY A 468 -12.74 17.78 15.39
C GLY A 468 -13.73 17.79 16.57
N ASP A 469 -14.86 18.49 16.44
CA ASP A 469 -15.91 18.54 17.47
C ASP A 469 -16.55 17.17 17.73
N LEU A 470 -16.82 16.41 16.67
CA LEU A 470 -17.33 15.05 16.79
C LEU A 470 -16.31 14.11 17.43
N ALA A 471 -15.01 14.26 17.10
CA ALA A 471 -13.94 13.51 17.73
C ALA A 471 -13.85 13.81 19.23
N GLY A 472 -13.95 15.09 19.62
CA GLY A 472 -13.96 15.50 21.03
C GLY A 472 -15.16 14.94 21.80
N THR A 473 -16.35 14.90 21.18
CA THR A 473 -17.54 14.27 21.76
C THR A 473 -17.34 12.78 21.99
N LEU A 474 -16.81 12.08 20.98
CA LEU A 474 -16.50 10.66 21.08
C LEU A 474 -15.43 10.35 22.14
N GLU A 475 -14.37 11.16 22.21
CA GLU A 475 -13.32 11.01 23.21
C GLU A 475 -13.88 11.12 24.64
N ALA A 476 -14.73 12.12 24.90
CA ALA A 476 -15.39 12.28 26.19
C ALA A 476 -16.22 11.03 26.54
N THR A 477 -17.01 10.55 25.59
CA THR A 477 -17.82 9.33 25.74
C THR A 477 -16.97 8.08 26.01
N LEU A 478 -15.85 7.91 25.29
CA LEU A 478 -14.95 6.78 25.50
C LEU A 478 -14.30 6.83 26.87
N ARG A 479 -13.78 7.98 27.29
CA ARG A 479 -13.18 8.16 28.62
C ARG A 479 -14.16 7.86 29.74
N GLU A 480 -15.43 8.23 29.58
CA GLU A 480 -16.47 7.96 30.58
C GLU A 480 -16.92 6.48 30.59
N ARG A 481 -17.12 5.87 29.42
CA ARG A 481 -17.86 4.60 29.29
C ARG A 481 -17.01 3.39 28.92
N ALA A 482 -15.74 3.58 28.55
CA ALA A 482 -14.85 2.48 28.13
C ALA A 482 -13.56 2.37 28.96
N TRP A 483 -13.24 3.37 29.77
CA TRP A 483 -12.07 3.33 30.63
C TRP A 483 -12.32 2.45 31.86
N LEU A 484 -11.42 1.51 32.15
CA LEU A 484 -11.49 0.65 33.33
C LEU A 484 -10.58 1.22 34.43
N ASP A 485 -11.10 2.10 35.27
CA ASP A 485 -10.33 2.80 36.32
C ASP A 485 -9.47 1.86 37.19
N LEU A 486 -10.05 0.71 37.61
CA LEU A 486 -9.35 -0.26 38.46
C LEU A 486 -8.15 -0.94 37.78
N HIS A 487 -8.10 -0.92 36.45
CA HIS A 487 -7.10 -1.61 35.64
C HIS A 487 -6.28 -0.65 34.77
N GLY A 488 -6.51 0.66 34.84
CA GLY A 488 -5.78 1.66 34.06
C GLY A 488 -5.73 1.41 32.55
N ARG A 489 -6.79 0.85 31.95
CA ARG A 489 -6.81 0.43 30.54
C ARG A 489 -8.20 0.48 29.91
N TRP A 490 -8.26 0.32 28.58
CA TRP A 490 -9.52 0.30 27.82
C TRP A 490 -10.20 -1.07 27.85
N ALA A 491 -11.53 -1.07 27.91
CA ALA A 491 -12.38 -2.27 27.83
C ALA A 491 -12.58 -2.76 26.38
N ASP A 492 -13.10 -3.99 26.21
CA ASP A 492 -13.47 -4.54 24.89
C ASP A 492 -14.69 -3.82 24.26
N TYR A 493 -15.65 -3.43 25.11
CA TYR A 493 -16.94 -2.84 24.70
C TYR A 493 -17.32 -1.67 25.62
N LEU A 494 -18.06 -0.69 25.09
CA LEU A 494 -18.64 0.37 25.91
C LEU A 494 -19.50 -0.23 27.06
N ASP A 495 -19.48 0.46 28.20
CA ASP A 495 -20.19 0.14 29.44
C ASP A 495 -19.82 -1.21 30.07
N ALA A 496 -18.77 -1.87 29.57
CA ALA A 496 -18.22 -3.06 30.20
C ALA A 496 -17.48 -2.66 31.48
N ARG A 497 -17.77 -3.37 32.58
CA ARG A 497 -17.10 -3.14 33.89
C ARG A 497 -15.82 -3.94 34.06
N GLU A 498 -15.60 -4.91 33.19
CA GLU A 498 -14.44 -5.80 33.15
C GLU A 498 -14.20 -6.25 31.70
N SER A 499 -13.07 -6.90 31.45
CA SER A 499 -12.75 -7.50 30.15
C SER A 499 -12.17 -8.89 30.37
N ARG A 500 -12.56 -9.85 29.54
CA ARG A 500 -12.21 -11.28 29.73
C ARG A 500 -10.70 -11.55 29.56
N ARG A 501 -9.99 -10.62 28.91
CA ARG A 501 -8.53 -10.49 28.73
C ARG A 501 -8.21 -8.99 28.55
N PRO A 502 -6.94 -8.53 28.51
CA PRO A 502 -6.66 -7.18 28.07
C PRO A 502 -7.26 -6.98 26.67
N ALA A 503 -8.04 -5.90 26.47
CA ALA A 503 -8.70 -5.59 25.22
C ALA A 503 -7.70 -5.13 24.17
N ARG A 504 -6.96 -6.09 23.58
CA ARG A 504 -5.75 -5.83 22.78
C ARG A 504 -5.94 -4.79 21.69
N TYR A 505 -7.00 -4.92 20.88
CA TYR A 505 -7.30 -3.99 19.77
C TYR A 505 -7.66 -2.60 20.26
N ALA A 506 -8.51 -2.49 21.29
CA ALA A 506 -8.87 -1.21 21.88
C ALA A 506 -7.65 -0.46 22.40
N ASN A 507 -6.75 -1.17 23.10
CA ASN A 507 -5.59 -0.56 23.74
C ASN A 507 -4.51 -0.13 22.74
N PHE A 508 -4.18 -0.94 21.72
CA PHE A 508 -3.19 -0.48 20.73
C PHE A 508 -3.75 0.60 19.80
N LEU A 509 -5.04 0.54 19.43
CA LEU A 509 -5.66 1.59 18.61
C LEU A 509 -5.77 2.90 19.39
N ALA A 510 -6.00 2.88 20.70
CA ALA A 510 -6.00 4.08 21.53
C ALA A 510 -4.63 4.80 21.51
N VAL A 511 -3.53 4.04 21.54
CA VAL A 511 -2.18 4.62 21.40
C VAL A 511 -2.00 5.24 20.02
N LEU A 512 -2.31 4.50 18.95
CA LEU A 512 -2.13 4.98 17.57
C LEU A 512 -3.04 6.14 17.19
N SER A 513 -4.23 6.23 17.78
CA SER A 513 -5.19 7.29 17.51
C SER A 513 -4.85 8.61 18.20
N GLY A 514 -3.84 8.61 19.09
CA GLY A 514 -3.43 9.77 19.87
C GLY A 514 -4.24 10.00 21.15
N MET A 515 -4.96 9.00 21.66
CA MET A 515 -5.77 9.11 22.89
C MET A 515 -4.90 9.40 24.14
N HIS A 516 -3.59 9.19 24.04
CA HIS A 516 -2.61 9.39 25.11
C HIS A 516 -1.51 10.42 24.74
N ASP A 517 -1.68 11.23 23.69
CA ASP A 517 -0.63 12.17 23.21
C ASP A 517 -0.24 13.26 24.23
N THR A 518 -1.04 13.50 25.27
CA THR A 518 -0.81 14.52 26.29
C THR A 518 -0.03 14.03 27.51
N GLY A 519 0.48 12.79 27.50
CA GLY A 519 1.27 12.21 28.60
C GLY A 519 1.94 10.89 28.25
N GLU A 520 2.48 10.21 29.28
CA GLU A 520 2.99 8.84 29.11
C GLU A 520 1.83 7.85 28.90
N VAL A 521 2.04 6.86 28.04
CA VAL A 521 1.06 5.78 27.85
C VAL A 521 0.92 4.99 29.17
N PRO A 522 -0.29 4.78 29.72
CA PRO A 522 -0.47 4.09 30.98
C PRO A 522 0.15 2.69 30.99
N PRO A 523 0.84 2.24 32.06
CA PRO A 523 1.54 0.96 32.08
C PRO A 523 0.65 -0.25 31.76
N ASP A 524 -0.60 -0.26 32.22
CA ASP A 524 -1.55 -1.34 31.94
C ASP A 524 -2.05 -1.35 30.48
N VAL A 525 -2.02 -0.19 29.81
CA VAL A 525 -2.23 -0.10 28.35
C VAL A 525 -1.01 -0.68 27.63
N VAL A 526 0.21 -0.31 28.02
CA VAL A 526 1.45 -0.86 27.44
C VAL A 526 1.48 -2.37 27.58
N GLU A 527 1.17 -2.89 28.77
CA GLU A 527 1.11 -4.33 29.01
C GLU A 527 0.04 -5.02 28.16
N ALA A 528 -1.16 -4.41 28.03
CA ALA A 528 -2.21 -4.93 27.16
C ALA A 528 -1.78 -5.02 25.68
N VAL A 529 -1.00 -4.05 25.20
CA VAL A 529 -0.42 -4.05 23.85
C VAL A 529 0.68 -5.10 23.73
N ARG A 530 1.56 -5.22 24.74
CA ARG A 530 2.69 -6.16 24.76
C ARG A 530 2.24 -7.61 24.69
N VAL A 531 1.29 -8.02 25.54
CA VAL A 531 0.84 -9.42 25.65
C VAL A 531 -0.27 -9.79 24.65
N GLY A 532 -0.89 -8.80 24.00
CA GLY A 532 -1.91 -9.02 23.00
C GLY A 532 -1.33 -9.58 21.70
N ALA A 533 -1.88 -10.68 21.18
CA ALA A 533 -1.60 -11.15 19.82
C ALA A 533 -2.70 -10.68 18.85
N ALA A 534 -2.35 -10.17 17.68
CA ALA A 534 -3.33 -9.93 16.61
C ALA A 534 -3.47 -11.19 15.72
N GLY A 535 -4.54 -11.27 14.94
CA GLY A 535 -4.80 -12.42 14.07
C GLY A 535 -4.00 -12.37 12.76
N THR A 536 -3.63 -11.17 12.30
CA THR A 536 -2.91 -10.97 11.03
C THR A 536 -1.60 -10.22 11.23
N PRO A 537 -0.64 -10.36 10.28
CA PRO A 537 0.50 -9.45 10.17
C PRO A 537 0.09 -7.98 10.04
N PHE A 538 -1.07 -7.70 9.44
CA PHE A 538 -1.64 -6.35 9.30
C PHE A 538 -1.84 -5.68 10.66
N MET A 539 -2.69 -6.24 11.53
CA MET A 539 -2.93 -5.69 12.86
C MET A 539 -1.75 -5.90 13.80
N THR A 540 -0.92 -6.93 13.58
CA THR A 540 0.35 -7.09 14.31
C THR A 540 1.27 -5.90 14.06
N ALA A 541 1.42 -5.45 12.81
CA ALA A 541 2.27 -4.30 12.49
C ALA A 541 1.80 -3.02 13.22
N PHE A 542 0.50 -2.74 13.21
CA PHE A 542 -0.04 -1.60 13.96
C PHE A 542 0.16 -1.73 15.46
N ARG A 543 -0.08 -2.91 16.04
CA ARG A 543 0.19 -3.18 17.45
C ARG A 543 1.67 -2.94 17.80
N LEU A 544 2.60 -3.39 16.96
CA LEU A 544 4.03 -3.15 17.19
C LEU A 544 4.39 -1.68 17.10
N ARG A 545 3.77 -0.91 16.21
CA ARG A 545 3.93 0.56 16.18
C ARG A 545 3.39 1.24 17.44
N ALA A 546 2.28 0.75 18.01
CA ALA A 546 1.80 1.23 19.31
C ALA A 546 2.79 0.93 20.43
N LEU A 547 3.43 -0.24 20.39
CA LEU A 547 4.46 -0.63 21.36
C LEU A 547 5.75 0.19 21.20
N LEU A 548 6.13 0.55 19.97
CA LEU A 548 7.20 1.52 19.71
C LEU A 548 6.87 2.90 20.27
N ALA A 549 5.64 3.40 20.08
CA ALA A 549 5.20 4.66 20.66
C ALA A 549 5.18 4.63 22.21
N ALA A 550 5.10 3.44 22.80
CA ALA A 550 5.23 3.22 24.25
C ALA A 550 6.69 3.01 24.73
N GLY A 551 7.69 3.10 23.84
CA GLY A 551 9.11 3.07 24.20
C GLY A 551 9.71 1.68 24.39
N ASP A 552 9.15 0.64 23.76
CA ASP A 552 9.57 -0.76 23.94
C ASP A 552 10.08 -1.40 22.65
N ALA A 553 11.11 -0.78 22.06
CA ALA A 553 11.74 -1.25 20.81
C ALA A 553 12.32 -2.68 20.88
N PRO A 554 12.95 -3.15 21.97
CA PRO A 554 13.48 -4.51 22.04
C PRO A 554 12.40 -5.59 21.84
N ALA A 555 11.25 -5.47 22.52
CA ALA A 555 10.17 -6.43 22.37
C ALA A 555 9.54 -6.39 20.96
N VAL A 556 9.57 -5.23 20.30
CA VAL A 556 9.14 -5.11 18.91
C VAL A 556 10.03 -5.92 17.98
N LEU A 557 11.35 -5.82 18.12
CA LEU A 557 12.29 -6.59 17.30
C LEU A 557 12.16 -8.10 17.54
N ASP A 558 11.95 -8.52 18.78
CA ASP A 558 11.69 -9.93 19.11
C ASP A 558 10.40 -10.44 18.44
N GLN A 559 9.34 -9.64 18.46
CA GLN A 559 8.08 -9.97 17.78
C GLN A 559 8.22 -9.96 16.25
N VAL A 560 9.05 -9.08 15.69
CA VAL A 560 9.37 -9.08 14.26
C VAL A 560 10.02 -10.41 13.88
N ARG A 561 11.05 -10.85 14.62
CA ARG A 561 11.70 -12.15 14.37
C ARG A 561 10.71 -13.30 14.55
N ALA A 562 9.91 -13.29 15.61
CA ALA A 562 8.96 -14.37 15.90
C ALA A 562 7.84 -14.50 14.86
N THR A 563 7.41 -13.39 14.25
CA THR A 563 6.29 -13.37 13.29
C THR A 563 6.77 -13.56 11.85
N TRP A 564 7.80 -12.83 11.42
CA TRP A 564 8.27 -12.82 10.02
C TRP A 564 9.44 -13.76 9.75
N GLY A 565 10.27 -14.06 10.77
CA GLY A 565 11.38 -15.02 10.64
C GLY A 565 10.93 -16.42 10.17
N PRO A 566 9.88 -17.03 10.78
CA PRO A 566 9.36 -18.31 10.32
C PRO A 566 8.82 -18.29 8.88
N MET A 567 8.16 -17.22 8.44
CA MET A 567 7.72 -17.09 7.04
C MET A 567 8.92 -17.09 6.10
N LEU A 568 9.95 -16.30 6.42
CA LEU A 568 11.16 -16.24 5.62
C LEU A 568 11.88 -17.60 5.56
N ALA A 569 11.95 -18.31 6.69
CA ALA A 569 12.60 -19.62 6.78
C ALA A 569 11.85 -20.71 5.99
N ARG A 570 10.51 -20.67 5.96
CA ARG A 570 9.68 -21.62 5.20
C ARG A 570 9.58 -21.27 3.72
N GLY A 571 9.90 -20.03 3.34
CA GLY A 571 9.71 -19.52 1.99
C GLY A 571 8.30 -18.94 1.79
N PRO A 572 7.92 -18.51 0.58
CA PRO A 572 8.70 -18.59 -0.65
C PRO A 572 9.69 -17.44 -0.85
N GLY A 573 9.82 -16.51 0.10
CA GLY A 573 10.64 -15.29 -0.02
C GLY A 573 9.83 -14.00 0.03
N THR A 574 8.51 -14.10 0.22
CA THR A 574 7.58 -12.99 0.47
C THR A 574 6.79 -13.28 1.74
N PHE A 575 6.01 -12.29 2.20
CA PHE A 575 5.23 -12.43 3.41
C PHE A 575 3.76 -12.76 3.17
N TRP A 576 3.24 -13.62 4.04
CA TRP A 576 1.97 -14.32 3.83
C TRP A 576 0.80 -13.54 4.41
N GLU A 577 -0.41 -13.83 3.94
CA GLU A 577 -1.68 -13.25 4.42
C GLU A 577 -1.87 -13.39 5.93
N GLU A 578 -1.44 -14.51 6.49
CA GLU A 578 -1.58 -14.87 7.89
C GLU A 578 -0.28 -15.52 8.41
N ALA A 579 0.10 -15.17 9.64
CA ALA A 579 1.27 -15.71 10.35
C ALA A 579 0.91 -16.93 11.22
N SER A 580 0.23 -17.94 10.65
CA SER A 580 -0.06 -19.16 11.41
C SER A 580 1.11 -20.16 11.30
N LEU A 581 1.46 -20.74 12.44
CA LEU A 581 2.43 -21.84 12.56
C LEU A 581 1.74 -23.21 12.72
N ASP A 582 0.43 -23.28 12.44
CA ASP A 582 -0.35 -24.51 12.57
C ASP A 582 0.13 -25.61 11.61
N ASP A 583 -0.37 -26.83 11.81
CA ASP A 583 0.02 -28.03 11.04
C ASP A 583 -0.28 -27.92 9.53
N ASP A 584 -1.17 -27.01 9.12
CA ASP A 584 -1.48 -26.72 7.71
C ASP A 584 -1.18 -25.25 7.36
N PRO A 585 0.10 -24.90 7.10
CA PRO A 585 0.53 -23.52 6.90
C PRO A 585 0.11 -22.90 5.56
N LEU A 586 -0.47 -23.68 4.65
CA LEU A 586 -0.90 -23.22 3.32
C LEU A 586 -2.43 -23.04 3.24
N ALA A 587 -3.17 -23.68 4.15
CA ALA A 587 -4.60 -23.60 4.16
C ALA A 587 -5.13 -22.28 4.71
N MET A 588 -6.22 -21.80 4.10
CA MET A 588 -7.05 -20.71 4.61
C MET A 588 -8.43 -20.81 3.96
N TYR A 589 -9.46 -20.22 4.56
CA TYR A 589 -10.83 -20.24 4.02
C TYR A 589 -11.40 -21.66 3.78
N GLY A 590 -10.94 -22.65 4.56
CA GLY A 590 -11.31 -24.05 4.39
C GLY A 590 -10.77 -24.72 3.13
N ARG A 591 -9.75 -24.14 2.48
CA ARG A 591 -9.10 -24.66 1.27
C ARG A 591 -7.60 -24.88 1.52
N PRO A 592 -7.00 -25.95 0.97
CA PRO A 592 -5.62 -26.36 1.28
C PRO A 592 -4.54 -25.35 0.84
N PHE A 593 -4.84 -24.49 -0.14
CA PHE A 593 -3.91 -23.48 -0.65
C PHE A 593 -4.53 -22.08 -0.65
N GLY A 594 -5.58 -21.86 0.15
CA GLY A 594 -6.33 -20.61 0.17
C GLY A 594 -5.54 -19.40 0.69
N ARG A 595 -4.44 -19.64 1.43
CA ARG A 595 -3.56 -18.59 1.95
C ARG A 595 -2.73 -17.99 0.83
N SER A 596 -2.70 -16.67 0.72
CA SER A 596 -1.71 -15.98 -0.12
C SER A 596 -0.35 -15.98 0.59
N LEU A 597 0.72 -16.40 -0.09
CA LEU A 597 2.09 -16.37 0.44
C LEU A 597 2.84 -15.08 0.04
N CYS A 598 2.18 -14.17 -0.65
CA CYS A 598 2.65 -12.82 -0.96
C CYS A 598 1.50 -11.82 -0.79
N HIS A 599 1.46 -11.12 0.34
CA HIS A 599 0.40 -10.20 0.72
C HIS A 599 0.96 -8.87 1.23
N SER A 600 0.54 -7.76 0.62
CA SER A 600 1.05 -6.41 0.83
C SER A 600 0.92 -5.96 2.28
N TRP A 601 -0.20 -6.28 2.94
CA TRP A 601 -0.44 -5.98 4.36
C TRP A 601 0.51 -6.69 5.34
N SER A 602 1.42 -7.54 4.86
CA SER A 602 2.44 -8.20 5.68
C SER A 602 3.80 -7.52 5.53
N SER A 603 3.86 -6.38 4.84
CA SER A 603 5.07 -5.61 4.59
C SER A 603 5.42 -4.60 5.70
N GLY A 604 4.69 -4.64 6.83
CA GLY A 604 4.93 -3.78 8.00
C GLY A 604 6.38 -3.67 8.48
N PRO A 605 7.22 -4.73 8.43
CA PRO A 605 8.63 -4.64 8.83
C PRO A 605 9.43 -3.57 8.10
N ALA A 606 9.03 -3.19 6.88
CA ALA A 606 9.68 -2.14 6.11
C ALA A 606 9.72 -0.79 6.84
N ALA A 607 8.67 -0.47 7.61
CA ALA A 607 8.61 0.74 8.44
C ALA A 607 9.03 0.46 9.89
N ILE A 608 8.62 -0.68 10.45
CA ILE A 608 8.82 -0.99 11.88
C ILE A 608 10.30 -1.16 12.22
N ILE A 609 11.09 -1.84 11.39
CA ILE A 609 12.49 -2.11 11.71
C ILE A 609 13.33 -0.82 11.74
N PRO A 610 13.27 0.09 10.73
CA PRO A 610 13.95 1.38 10.82
C PRO A 610 13.49 2.23 12.01
N GLU A 611 12.18 2.26 12.31
CA GLU A 611 11.64 2.97 13.48
C GLU A 611 12.21 2.40 14.78
N ALA A 612 12.21 1.07 14.94
CA ALA A 612 12.66 0.39 16.15
C ALA A 612 14.19 0.51 16.38
N VAL A 613 15.00 0.41 15.32
CA VAL A 613 16.47 0.36 15.44
C VAL A 613 17.09 1.76 15.41
N LEU A 614 16.57 2.65 14.58
CA LEU A 614 17.18 3.96 14.33
C LEU A 614 16.37 5.13 14.90
N GLY A 615 15.16 4.88 15.44
CA GLY A 615 14.23 5.95 15.82
C GLY A 615 13.89 6.86 14.65
N LEU A 616 14.01 6.36 13.42
CA LEU A 616 13.86 7.14 12.19
C LEU A 616 12.38 7.27 11.85
N ARG A 617 11.79 8.44 12.08
CA ARG A 617 10.36 8.69 11.79
C ARG A 617 10.07 10.13 11.33
N PRO A 618 9.04 10.35 10.51
CA PRO A 618 8.61 11.68 10.13
C PRO A 618 7.86 12.35 11.30
N LEU A 619 8.16 13.62 11.53
CA LEU A 619 7.48 14.49 12.49
C LEU A 619 6.45 15.39 11.80
N ASP A 620 6.80 15.87 10.61
CA ASP A 620 5.93 16.69 9.74
C ASP A 620 5.71 16.00 8.39
N ASP A 621 4.78 16.54 7.61
CA ASP A 621 4.35 15.98 6.34
C ASP A 621 5.48 15.92 5.31
N GLY A 622 5.49 14.85 4.51
CA GLY A 622 6.49 14.64 3.46
C GLY A 622 7.92 14.57 3.99
N TRP A 623 8.11 14.19 5.25
CA TRP A 623 9.41 14.20 5.93
C TRP A 623 10.06 15.59 6.01
N ALA A 624 9.28 16.68 5.90
CA ALA A 624 9.78 18.04 6.03
C ALA A 624 10.53 18.26 7.35
N ARG A 625 10.04 17.63 8.43
CA ARG A 625 10.77 17.41 9.68
C ARG A 625 10.76 15.94 10.03
N PHE A 626 11.88 15.43 10.52
CA PHE A 626 12.03 14.05 10.96
C PHE A 626 13.01 13.96 12.13
N GLU A 627 12.98 12.86 12.85
CA GLU A 627 13.94 12.58 13.93
C GLU A 627 14.69 11.27 13.68
N VAL A 628 15.82 11.14 14.38
CA VAL A 628 16.68 9.95 14.40
C VAL A 628 17.19 9.77 15.83
N GLN A 629 16.83 8.64 16.45
CA GLN A 629 17.21 8.28 17.82
C GLN A 629 17.61 6.80 17.87
N PRO A 630 18.88 6.45 17.53
CA PRO A 630 19.25 5.05 17.36
C PRO A 630 19.37 4.25 18.67
N GLU A 631 18.58 3.19 18.77
CA GLU A 631 18.56 2.20 19.84
C GLU A 631 19.10 0.86 19.33
N LEU A 632 20.42 0.78 19.12
CA LEU A 632 21.02 -0.41 18.53
C LEU A 632 20.91 -1.68 19.39
N GLY A 633 20.72 -1.57 20.72
CA GLY A 633 20.76 -2.74 21.61
C GLY A 633 22.04 -3.54 21.42
N ASP A 634 21.89 -4.82 21.04
CA ASP A 634 23.00 -5.74 20.76
C ASP A 634 23.55 -5.64 19.31
N LEU A 635 23.02 -4.75 18.47
CA LEU A 635 23.50 -4.54 17.11
C LEU A 635 24.83 -3.75 17.13
N GLU A 636 25.82 -4.24 16.38
CA GLU A 636 27.09 -3.54 16.17
C GLU A 636 26.92 -2.29 15.30
N TRP A 637 26.02 -2.36 14.31
CA TRP A 637 25.71 -1.26 13.40
C TRP A 637 24.33 -1.42 12.75
N ALA A 638 23.75 -0.30 12.30
CA ALA A 638 22.57 -0.26 11.45
C ALA A 638 22.63 0.92 10.48
N ALA A 639 22.05 0.76 9.30
CA ALA A 639 21.99 1.78 8.26
C ALA A 639 20.64 1.74 7.54
N ALA A 640 20.10 2.90 7.21
CA ALA A 640 18.86 3.06 6.46
C ALA A 640 18.96 4.13 5.38
N VAL A 641 18.20 3.92 4.31
CA VAL A 641 17.93 4.88 3.24
C VAL A 641 16.42 4.98 3.11
N VAL A 642 15.86 6.16 3.40
CA VAL A 642 14.45 6.45 3.20
C VAL A 642 14.30 7.36 1.97
N PRO A 643 13.53 6.95 0.96
CA PRO A 643 13.32 7.73 -0.26
C PRO A 643 12.27 8.81 -0.04
N ALA A 644 12.57 9.79 0.79
CA ALA A 644 11.68 10.90 1.10
C ALA A 644 11.46 11.83 -0.13
N PRO A 645 10.34 12.59 -0.17
CA PRO A 645 10.03 13.51 -1.28
C PRO A 645 11.16 14.51 -1.62
N GLY A 646 11.85 15.03 -0.60
CA GLY A 646 12.96 15.98 -0.77
C GLY A 646 14.30 15.35 -1.20
N GLY A 647 14.40 14.02 -1.25
CA GLY A 647 15.63 13.27 -1.51
C GLY A 647 15.89 12.17 -0.47
N ASP A 648 17.01 11.45 -0.59
CA ASP A 648 17.34 10.37 0.36
C ASP A 648 17.70 10.95 1.74
N ILE A 649 16.99 10.47 2.76
CA ILE A 649 17.48 10.51 4.13
C ILE A 649 18.34 9.26 4.32
N VAL A 650 19.61 9.44 4.68
CA VAL A 650 20.55 8.34 4.92
C VAL A 650 20.98 8.38 6.37
N VAL A 651 20.78 7.29 7.09
CA VAL A 651 21.20 7.16 8.50
C VAL A 651 22.16 6.00 8.61
N VAL A 652 23.28 6.19 9.31
CA VAL A 652 24.23 5.14 9.64
C VAL A 652 24.58 5.30 11.12
N ALA A 653 24.45 4.23 11.89
CA ALA A 653 24.76 4.22 13.31
C ALA A 653 25.62 3.00 13.65
N ASP A 654 26.65 3.19 14.46
CA ASP A 654 27.44 2.13 15.08
C ASP A 654 27.54 2.34 16.60
N SER A 655 28.41 1.60 17.29
CA SER A 655 28.60 1.74 18.74
C SER A 655 29.16 3.10 19.18
N SER A 656 29.76 3.85 18.26
CA SER A 656 30.50 5.08 18.56
C SER A 656 29.86 6.33 17.95
N THR A 657 29.27 6.22 16.76
CA THR A 657 28.82 7.37 15.97
C THR A 657 27.44 7.15 15.35
N VAL A 658 26.75 8.25 15.09
CA VAL A 658 25.59 8.32 14.20
C VAL A 658 25.87 9.40 13.16
N THR A 659 25.70 9.04 11.89
CA THR A 659 25.77 9.94 10.74
C THR A 659 24.40 10.03 10.08
N VAL A 660 23.94 11.24 9.79
CA VAL A 660 22.70 11.48 9.06
C VAL A 660 22.94 12.43 7.89
N HIS A 661 22.58 12.00 6.69
CA HIS A 661 22.43 12.85 5.51
C HIS A 661 20.99 13.38 5.46
N VAL A 662 20.85 14.70 5.57
CA VAL A 662 19.58 15.42 5.50
C VAL A 662 19.43 15.98 4.08
N PRO A 663 18.41 15.57 3.30
CA PRO A 663 18.21 16.07 1.94
C PRO A 663 17.68 17.50 1.92
N SER A 664 17.74 18.15 0.76
CA SER A 664 17.18 19.51 0.59
C SER A 664 15.69 19.56 0.93
N GLY A 665 15.27 20.62 1.62
CA GLY A 665 13.87 20.81 2.03
C GLY A 665 13.42 19.99 3.24
N ALA A 666 14.30 19.15 3.82
CA ALA A 666 14.03 18.43 5.06
C ALA A 666 14.85 19.00 6.24
N VAL A 667 14.38 18.74 7.46
CA VAL A 667 15.02 19.18 8.71
C VAL A 667 15.08 18.02 9.69
N LEU A 668 16.28 17.67 10.13
CA LEU A 668 16.48 16.74 11.23
C LEU A 668 16.21 17.48 12.55
N VAL A 669 15.38 16.91 13.41
CA VAL A 669 15.10 17.34 14.78
C VAL A 669 15.79 16.36 15.73
N ARG A 670 16.61 16.89 16.64
CA ARG A 670 17.34 16.09 17.63
C ARG A 670 17.59 16.88 18.90
N ASP A 671 17.21 16.35 20.05
CA ASP A 671 17.48 16.95 21.38
C ASP A 671 17.06 18.43 21.46
N GLY A 672 15.97 18.80 20.78
CA GLY A 672 15.50 20.20 20.66
C GLY A 672 16.27 21.07 19.66
N HIS A 673 17.35 20.57 19.05
CA HIS A 673 18.07 21.21 17.96
C HIS A 673 17.50 20.84 16.59
N VAL A 674 17.66 21.74 15.63
CA VAL A 674 17.23 21.56 14.24
C VAL A 674 18.42 21.66 13.30
N VAL A 675 18.49 20.75 12.33
CA VAL A 675 19.54 20.72 11.31
C VAL A 675 18.86 20.71 9.94
N PRO A 676 18.88 21.83 9.20
CA PRO A 676 18.31 21.89 7.85
C PRO A 676 19.22 21.18 6.84
N GLY A 677 18.60 20.57 5.83
CA GLY A 677 19.30 20.07 4.65
C GLY A 677 19.46 21.12 3.55
N PRO A 678 20.33 20.87 2.55
CA PRO A 678 21.18 19.69 2.41
C PRO A 678 22.37 19.75 3.39
N SER A 679 22.54 18.71 4.21
CA SER A 679 23.64 18.64 5.16
C SER A 679 23.98 17.20 5.54
N THR A 680 25.18 16.99 6.08
CA THR A 680 25.57 15.74 6.73
C THR A 680 26.03 16.09 8.13
N VAL A 681 25.43 15.45 9.12
CA VAL A 681 25.75 15.64 10.52
C VAL A 681 26.18 14.33 11.16
N GLU A 682 27.18 14.42 12.01
CA GLU A 682 27.72 13.29 12.75
C GLU A 682 27.76 13.63 14.24
N TRP A 683 27.48 12.64 15.08
CA TRP A 683 27.65 12.78 16.53
C TRP A 683 28.07 11.49 17.19
N GLY A 684 28.75 11.63 18.33
CA GLY A 684 29.08 10.49 19.19
C GLY A 684 27.84 9.95 19.90
N ARG A 685 27.75 8.62 20.04
CA ARG A 685 26.76 8.00 20.92
C ARG A 685 27.29 7.98 22.36
N PRO A 686 26.48 8.37 23.36
CA PRO A 686 26.85 8.10 24.74
C PRO A 686 27.01 6.57 24.91
N PRO A 687 27.99 6.09 25.70
CA PRO A 687 28.12 4.67 25.97
C PRO A 687 26.79 4.13 26.51
N SER A 688 26.25 3.09 25.88
CA SER A 688 24.96 2.51 26.26
C SER A 688 24.99 2.16 27.75
N ALA A 689 24.03 2.68 28.50
CA ALA A 689 23.80 2.21 29.86
C ALA A 689 23.31 0.76 29.74
N VAL A 690 24.19 -0.19 29.99
CA VAL A 690 23.84 -1.60 30.13
C VAL A 690 22.84 -1.68 31.29
N PHE A 691 21.55 -1.82 31.00
CA PHE A 691 20.54 -2.19 32.00
C PHE A 691 20.73 -3.67 32.35
N GLY A 692 21.81 -3.96 33.08
CA GLY A 692 22.04 -5.22 33.76
C GLY A 692 21.29 -5.24 35.08
N GLY A 693 20.41 -6.22 35.26
CA GLY A 693 19.61 -6.40 36.46
C GLY A 693 20.43 -6.39 37.75
N GLY A 694 19.99 -5.59 38.71
CA GLY A 694 20.47 -5.61 40.08
C GLY A 694 19.29 -5.39 41.01
N ALA A 695 18.84 -6.47 41.65
CA ALA A 695 17.88 -6.42 42.74
C ALA A 695 18.38 -5.43 43.80
N ALA A 696 17.66 -4.32 44.00
CA ALA A 696 17.90 -3.43 45.11
C ALA A 696 17.47 -4.13 46.40
N GLY A 697 18.43 -4.80 47.04
CA GLY A 697 18.30 -5.30 48.39
C GLY A 697 18.02 -4.16 49.35
N VAL A 698 16.88 -4.25 50.04
CA VAL A 698 16.52 -3.43 51.19
C VAL A 698 17.59 -3.61 52.27
N ALA A 699 18.39 -2.58 52.51
CA ALA A 699 19.22 -2.46 53.71
C ALA A 699 18.44 -1.67 54.77
N ALA A 700 17.92 -2.39 55.76
CA ALA A 700 17.42 -1.82 57.00
C ALA A 700 18.57 -1.20 57.79
N SER A 701 18.48 0.08 58.12
CA SER A 701 19.30 0.72 59.15
C SER A 701 18.48 0.82 60.44
N GLY A 702 18.77 -0.04 61.40
CA GLY A 702 18.46 0.18 62.80
C GLY A 702 19.68 0.76 63.51
N ALA A 703 19.50 1.93 64.12
CA ALA A 703 20.10 2.40 65.37
C ALA A 703 19.51 3.77 65.70
#